data_AF-A0A8J7TXZ1-F1
#
_entry.id   AF-A0A8J7TXZ1-F1
#
_cell.length_a   1.000
_cell.length_b   1.000
_cell.length_c   1.000
_cell.angle_alpha   90.00
_cell.angle_beta   90.00
_cell.angle_gamma   90.00
#
_symmetry.space_group_name_H-M   'P 1'
#
loop_
_entity.id
_entity.type
_entity.pdbx_description
1 polymer ?
#
loop_
_entity_poly.entity_id
_entity_poly.type
_entity_poly.pdbx_seq_one_letter_code
_entity_poly.pdbx_strand_id
1 'polypeptide(L)'
;MRRITTLFAGTFACLAAVPARAETPAASYSAEVRPLLTRYCLGCHSTKAKKGSLDLERFGTLDAARKDLKVWGHVIEQLEAGEMPPKGKPQPTAEERRRIVAWVRTFLDAEARARAGDPGHVPLRRLSNAEYDYTVRDLTGVDLRPAKEFPADGAAGEGFTNAAEALSDISPALLEKYLAAAKEIAAHAVLFPDGLRFSPGKTRRDWTDESLARLRNFYRPFTADGRLPLQPYLAAAVRHRDALLAGRTTPMAVAEREKLNSKYLGTLWQALTGSEPSYPLDQLRAHWRTATEKDVGTLLADVGTWQAALWQIVPIGSYRYGNTVRQVPADPVAVESQTIRSPVKPVPGQADVVLYLSARDLVPAGTAGSVVWGRPRLEAAGKPPLLLRDYAEYGPKFEIDFATVFADTAKYLALVAKVARDRKPAIADAAKAAGLDPALAKRWAEVTGLIPEAVDAEFPDRPVPADTITLLDDKVEKASGKPAVNGWKKKGTDLPTVVANNSDAVEQIPGRVSPRGIAVHPTPTEYVAAVWTSPIEGRVLVGARVAHAHPACGNGVAWWLEFRRGDRAAVLADGAVNLGATADCPAQTVNVKKGDRLVLAVDARDGNHVCDLTEIRFKVGEPDRPERTWDLSLDVSGGVLDGNPHADRLGNKGVWSFVRGPARPTGSGSGMTVPPGSVLAEWREAATDPARQAEAEKLAARVQALLLGGPPGPDKHPDTILFERLATVNGPLFRGLDLSGLRKKSGAARYGLPKERFDADGNLVVPADKVVEVRLPA
;
A
#
# COMPACT_ATOMS: atom_id res chain seq x y z
N MET A 1 11.20 48.01 -29.32
CA MET A 1 11.93 48.98 -30.18
C MET A 1 10.93 49.97 -30.73
N ARG A 2 11.06 51.25 -30.34
CA ARG A 2 10.23 52.38 -30.78
C ARG A 2 10.72 52.87 -32.17
N ARG A 3 9.81 53.20 -33.09
CA ARG A 3 10.07 54.03 -34.29
C ARG A 3 8.95 55.08 -34.30
N ILE A 4 9.14 56.27 -33.72
CA ILE A 4 9.83 57.47 -34.22
C ILE A 4 9.35 57.89 -35.62
N THR A 5 8.44 58.85 -35.57
CA THR A 5 7.98 59.81 -36.56
C THR A 5 9.13 60.64 -37.12
N THR A 6 9.18 60.87 -38.44
CA THR A 6 9.84 62.05 -39.02
C THR A 6 9.14 62.42 -40.33
N LEU A 7 8.46 63.58 -40.30
CA LEU A 7 7.93 64.29 -41.47
C LEU A 7 9.11 64.86 -42.27
N PHE A 8 9.09 64.70 -43.60
CA PHE A 8 9.82 65.58 -44.51
C PHE A 8 8.84 66.12 -45.54
N ALA A 9 8.70 67.45 -45.55
CA ALA A 9 7.96 68.21 -46.55
C ALA A 9 8.78 68.26 -47.84
N GLY A 10 8.16 67.89 -48.96
CA GLY A 10 8.72 67.99 -50.31
C GLY A 10 7.61 68.37 -51.27
N THR A 11 7.51 69.66 -51.56
CA THR A 11 6.56 70.26 -52.49
C THR A 11 6.98 69.92 -53.93
N PHE A 12 6.35 68.93 -54.55
CA PHE A 12 6.39 68.72 -55.99
C PHE A 12 5.05 69.14 -56.59
N ALA A 13 5.04 70.31 -57.23
CA ALA A 13 3.95 70.76 -58.07
C ALA A 13 3.89 69.87 -59.32
N CYS A 14 3.01 68.86 -59.29
CA CYS A 14 2.63 68.10 -60.47
C CYS A 14 1.38 68.75 -61.06
N LEU A 15 1.47 69.25 -62.30
CA LEU A 15 0.32 69.71 -63.08
C LEU A 15 -0.73 68.59 -63.10
N ALA A 16 -1.84 68.77 -62.38
CA ALA A 16 -3.02 67.94 -62.57
C ALA A 16 -3.60 68.29 -63.95
N ALA A 17 -3.41 67.40 -64.92
CA ALA A 17 -4.27 67.36 -66.08
C ALA A 17 -5.71 67.23 -65.57
N VAL A 18 -6.54 68.24 -65.85
CA VAL A 18 -7.98 68.18 -65.59
C VAL A 18 -8.49 66.92 -66.30
N PRO A 19 -9.03 65.90 -65.60
CA PRO A 19 -9.63 64.77 -66.29
C PRO A 19 -10.79 65.33 -67.11
N ALA A 20 -10.82 65.00 -68.40
CA ALA A 20 -12.00 65.21 -69.22
C ALA A 20 -13.20 64.67 -68.45
N ARG A 21 -14.22 65.52 -68.29
CA ARG A 21 -15.46 65.23 -67.58
C ARG A 21 -15.99 63.87 -68.07
N ALA A 22 -15.81 62.82 -67.26
CA ALA A 22 -16.37 61.52 -67.56
C ALA A 22 -17.88 61.68 -67.63
N GLU A 23 -18.46 61.55 -68.82
CA GLU A 23 -19.90 61.53 -68.97
C GLU A 23 -20.46 60.40 -68.11
N THR A 24 -21.48 60.70 -67.31
CA THR A 24 -22.07 59.70 -66.45
C THR A 24 -22.66 58.58 -67.31
N PRO A 25 -22.61 57.30 -66.89
CA PRO A 25 -23.17 56.17 -67.65
C PRO A 25 -24.62 56.38 -68.09
N ALA A 26 -25.37 57.24 -67.39
CA ALA A 26 -26.73 57.65 -67.73
C ALA A 26 -26.81 58.56 -68.97
N ALA A 27 -25.89 59.52 -69.11
CA ALA A 27 -25.83 60.41 -70.25
C ALA A 27 -25.40 59.65 -71.52
N SER A 28 -24.36 58.82 -71.40
CA SER A 28 -23.89 57.98 -72.50
C SER A 28 -24.91 56.88 -72.87
N TYR A 29 -25.72 56.37 -71.93
CA TYR A 29 -26.75 55.38 -72.26
C TYR A 29 -27.78 55.92 -73.26
N SER A 30 -28.33 57.09 -72.96
CA SER A 30 -29.38 57.71 -73.78
C SER A 30 -28.84 58.25 -75.11
N ALA A 31 -27.65 58.86 -75.08
CA ALA A 31 -27.05 59.49 -76.26
C ALA A 31 -26.38 58.50 -77.21
N GLU A 32 -25.77 57.43 -76.68
CA GLU A 32 -24.87 56.59 -77.46
C GLU A 32 -25.32 55.14 -77.60
N VAL A 33 -25.80 54.51 -76.53
CA VAL A 33 -26.10 53.07 -76.54
C VAL A 33 -27.52 52.78 -76.98
N ARG A 34 -28.51 53.53 -76.47
CA ARG A 34 -29.92 53.34 -76.81
C ARG A 34 -30.19 53.45 -78.31
N PRO A 35 -29.64 54.43 -79.07
CA PRO A 35 -29.81 54.47 -80.51
C PRO A 35 -29.27 53.24 -81.23
N LEU A 36 -28.14 52.70 -80.76
CA LEU A 36 -27.54 51.48 -81.32
C LEU A 36 -28.39 50.24 -81.02
N LEU A 37 -28.94 50.12 -79.79
CA LEU A 37 -29.88 49.05 -79.45
C LEU A 37 -31.14 49.14 -80.32
N THR A 38 -31.68 50.34 -80.55
CA THR A 38 -32.82 50.55 -81.45
C THR A 38 -32.51 50.09 -82.87
N ARG A 39 -31.32 50.42 -83.38
CA ARG A 39 -30.91 50.09 -84.76
C ARG A 39 -30.62 48.60 -84.96
N TYR A 40 -29.96 47.95 -84.01
CA TYR A 40 -29.39 46.61 -84.19
C TYR A 40 -30.13 45.51 -83.41
N CYS A 41 -30.81 45.83 -82.31
CA CYS A 41 -31.34 44.84 -81.36
C CYS A 41 -32.87 44.82 -81.30
N LEU A 42 -33.54 45.98 -81.27
CA LEU A 42 -34.99 46.06 -81.02
C LEU A 42 -35.86 45.50 -82.17
N GLY A 43 -35.30 45.30 -83.35
CA GLY A 43 -35.98 44.58 -84.43
C GLY A 43 -36.25 43.10 -84.13
N CYS A 44 -35.57 42.50 -83.15
CA CYS A 44 -35.72 41.09 -82.75
C CYS A 44 -35.86 40.86 -81.24
N HIS A 45 -35.49 41.84 -80.40
CA HIS A 45 -35.53 41.80 -78.94
C HIS A 45 -36.30 43.01 -78.37
N SER A 46 -37.59 43.11 -78.68
CA SER A 46 -38.52 44.14 -78.23
C SER A 46 -39.77 43.53 -77.58
N THR A 47 -40.64 44.37 -77.02
CA THR A 47 -41.89 43.92 -76.40
C THR A 47 -42.74 43.14 -77.39
N LYS A 48 -42.73 43.55 -78.66
CA LYS A 48 -43.46 42.92 -79.75
C LYS A 48 -42.77 41.66 -80.29
N ALA A 49 -41.44 41.65 -80.33
CA ALA A 49 -40.64 40.53 -80.85
C ALA A 49 -39.62 40.09 -79.79
N LYS A 50 -39.94 39.05 -79.01
CA LYS A 50 -39.12 38.56 -77.89
C LYS A 50 -38.30 37.32 -78.26
N LYS A 51 -37.46 37.41 -79.29
CA LYS A 51 -36.63 36.24 -79.67
C LYS A 51 -35.67 35.90 -78.54
N GLY A 52 -35.51 34.59 -78.27
CA GLY A 52 -34.70 34.12 -77.14
C GLY A 52 -35.24 34.54 -75.77
N SER A 53 -36.55 34.80 -75.66
CA SER A 53 -37.20 35.29 -74.43
C SER A 53 -36.62 36.61 -73.90
N LEU A 54 -35.97 37.40 -74.76
CA LEU A 54 -35.30 38.63 -74.42
C LEU A 54 -36.05 39.86 -74.95
N ASP A 55 -36.32 40.80 -74.04
CA ASP A 55 -36.92 42.10 -74.33
C ASP A 55 -35.97 43.20 -73.85
N LEU A 56 -35.33 43.88 -74.82
CA LEU A 56 -34.43 45.02 -74.57
C LEU A 56 -35.17 46.36 -74.67
N GLU A 57 -36.41 46.38 -75.15
CA GLU A 57 -37.20 47.59 -75.27
C GLU A 57 -37.57 48.14 -73.89
N ARG A 58 -37.86 47.25 -72.93
CA ARG A 58 -38.16 47.61 -71.52
C ARG A 58 -37.06 48.42 -70.83
N PHE A 59 -35.81 48.34 -71.32
CA PHE A 59 -34.70 49.14 -70.80
C PHE A 59 -34.68 50.54 -71.40
N GLY A 60 -35.81 51.25 -71.41
CA GLY A 60 -35.91 52.61 -71.96
C GLY A 60 -35.04 53.64 -71.24
N THR A 61 -34.70 53.38 -69.97
CA THR A 61 -33.90 54.24 -69.10
C THR A 61 -32.80 53.44 -68.40
N LEU A 62 -31.77 54.13 -67.89
CA LEU A 62 -30.72 53.48 -67.10
C LEU A 62 -31.29 52.84 -65.83
N ASP A 63 -32.27 53.47 -65.18
CA ASP A 63 -32.91 52.90 -63.98
C ASP A 63 -33.68 51.62 -64.26
N ALA A 64 -34.24 51.47 -65.47
CA ALA A 64 -34.81 50.19 -65.89
C ALA A 64 -33.71 49.13 -66.10
N ALA A 65 -32.56 49.51 -66.65
CA ALA A 65 -31.41 48.62 -66.82
C ALA A 65 -30.84 48.14 -65.46
N ARG A 66 -30.81 49.02 -64.44
CA ARG A 66 -30.35 48.70 -63.08
C ARG A 66 -31.19 47.64 -62.37
N LYS A 67 -32.46 47.50 -62.72
CA LYS A 67 -33.38 46.53 -62.08
C LYS A 67 -33.10 45.08 -62.48
N ASP A 68 -32.38 44.85 -63.57
CA ASP A 68 -32.11 43.49 -64.09
C ASP A 68 -30.73 43.42 -64.79
N LEU A 69 -29.67 43.38 -63.97
CA LEU A 69 -28.28 43.37 -64.44
C LEU A 69 -27.89 42.07 -65.15
N LYS A 70 -28.54 40.95 -64.82
CA LYS A 70 -28.22 39.62 -65.37
C LYS A 70 -28.39 39.59 -66.88
N VAL A 71 -29.40 40.29 -67.40
CA VAL A 71 -29.64 40.40 -68.85
C VAL A 71 -28.47 41.07 -69.57
N TRP A 72 -27.86 42.10 -68.98
CA TRP A 72 -26.73 42.81 -69.57
C TRP A 72 -25.46 41.97 -69.61
N GLY A 73 -25.27 41.06 -68.65
CA GLY A 73 -24.22 40.03 -68.70
C GLY A 73 -24.35 39.10 -69.92
N HIS A 74 -25.57 38.68 -70.26
CA HIS A 74 -25.79 37.86 -71.45
C HIS A 74 -25.63 38.67 -72.75
N VAL A 75 -26.05 39.94 -72.74
CA VAL A 75 -25.90 40.84 -73.91
C VAL A 75 -24.42 41.07 -74.24
N ILE A 76 -23.57 41.29 -73.24
CA ILE A 76 -22.14 41.47 -73.47
C ILE A 76 -21.48 40.19 -73.99
N GLU A 77 -21.79 39.02 -73.42
CA GLU A 77 -21.28 37.73 -73.89
C GLU A 77 -21.61 37.50 -75.38
N GLN A 78 -22.87 37.74 -75.77
CA GLN A 78 -23.33 37.56 -77.14
C GLN A 78 -22.72 38.58 -78.13
N LEU A 79 -22.46 39.81 -77.68
CA LEU A 79 -21.81 40.83 -78.49
C LEU A 79 -20.29 40.59 -78.63
N GLU A 80 -19.63 40.09 -77.58
CA GLU A 80 -18.21 39.74 -77.59
C GLU A 80 -17.94 38.48 -78.42
N ALA A 81 -18.83 37.49 -78.36
CA ALA A 81 -18.78 36.30 -79.21
C ALA A 81 -19.10 36.58 -80.69
N GLY A 82 -19.63 37.78 -81.00
CA GLY A 82 -20.01 38.15 -82.37
C GLY A 82 -21.26 37.43 -82.89
N GLU A 83 -21.99 36.73 -82.03
CA GLU A 83 -23.17 35.94 -82.37
C GLU A 83 -24.40 36.82 -82.64
N MET A 84 -24.44 38.01 -82.02
CA MET A 84 -25.52 38.98 -82.17
C MET A 84 -25.03 40.30 -82.79
N PRO A 85 -25.82 40.93 -83.69
CA PRO A 85 -27.01 40.38 -84.38
C PRO A 85 -26.67 39.18 -85.29
N PRO A 86 -27.63 38.29 -85.64
CA PRO A 86 -27.33 37.10 -86.44
C PRO A 86 -26.96 37.45 -87.90
N LYS A 87 -26.29 36.51 -88.59
CA LYS A 87 -25.90 36.66 -90.00
C LYS A 87 -27.13 37.04 -90.86
N GLY A 88 -26.99 38.06 -91.71
CA GLY A 88 -28.06 38.58 -92.57
C GLY A 88 -28.90 39.72 -91.97
N LYS A 89 -28.64 40.15 -90.72
CA LYS A 89 -29.17 41.39 -90.14
C LYS A 89 -28.13 42.51 -90.16
N PRO A 90 -28.54 43.79 -90.11
CA PRO A 90 -27.62 44.91 -89.97
C PRO A 90 -26.66 44.67 -88.80
N GLN A 91 -25.36 44.78 -89.06
CA GLN A 91 -24.32 44.60 -88.04
C GLN A 91 -23.83 45.97 -87.57
N PRO A 92 -23.54 46.14 -86.27
CA PRO A 92 -22.78 47.30 -85.82
C PRO A 92 -21.38 47.25 -86.42
N THR A 93 -20.83 48.41 -86.77
CA THR A 93 -19.40 48.54 -87.09
C THR A 93 -18.55 48.09 -85.90
N ALA A 94 -17.27 47.78 -86.14
CA ALA A 94 -16.36 47.42 -85.05
C ALA A 94 -16.32 48.49 -83.94
N GLU A 95 -16.43 49.76 -84.32
CA GLU A 95 -16.46 50.88 -83.37
C GLU A 95 -17.78 50.96 -82.59
N GLU A 96 -18.93 50.80 -83.25
CA GLU A 96 -20.24 50.76 -82.56
C GLU A 96 -20.35 49.55 -81.62
N ARG A 97 -19.85 48.38 -82.01
CA ARG A 97 -19.81 47.19 -81.14
C ARG A 97 -18.94 47.43 -79.91
N ARG A 98 -17.74 47.97 -80.11
CA ARG A 98 -16.84 48.36 -79.00
C ARG A 98 -17.49 49.34 -78.05
N ARG A 99 -18.25 50.32 -78.56
CA ARG A 99 -18.98 51.29 -77.73
C ARG A 99 -20.05 50.64 -76.86
N ILE A 100 -20.86 49.72 -77.41
CA ILE A 100 -21.87 49.00 -76.62
C ILE A 100 -21.19 48.15 -75.54
N VAL A 101 -20.18 47.36 -75.90
CA VAL A 101 -19.44 46.50 -74.96
C VAL A 101 -18.77 47.33 -73.86
N ALA A 102 -18.05 48.40 -74.22
CA ALA A 102 -17.37 49.27 -73.27
C ALA A 102 -18.36 49.92 -72.29
N TRP A 103 -19.52 50.35 -72.78
CA TRP A 103 -20.55 50.88 -71.91
C TRP A 103 -21.14 49.82 -70.98
N VAL A 104 -21.46 48.62 -71.47
CA VAL A 104 -22.00 47.54 -70.62
C VAL A 104 -20.99 47.14 -69.55
N ARG A 105 -19.69 47.02 -69.88
CA ARG A 105 -18.63 46.77 -68.89
C ARG A 105 -18.57 47.87 -67.84
N THR A 106 -18.51 49.13 -68.27
CA THR A 106 -18.45 50.28 -67.36
C THR A 106 -19.68 50.34 -66.45
N PHE A 107 -20.86 50.03 -67.00
CA PHE A 107 -22.11 49.98 -66.25
C PHE A 107 -22.09 48.84 -65.22
N LEU A 108 -21.78 47.61 -65.63
CA LEU A 108 -21.72 46.46 -64.73
C LEU A 108 -20.64 46.63 -63.66
N ASP A 109 -19.47 47.17 -64.00
CA ASP A 109 -18.39 47.47 -63.06
C ASP A 109 -18.80 48.55 -62.05
N ALA A 110 -19.47 49.60 -62.50
CA ALA A 110 -19.96 50.66 -61.62
C ALA A 110 -21.04 50.13 -60.66
N GLU A 111 -21.94 49.29 -61.16
CA GLU A 111 -23.01 48.66 -60.37
C GLU A 111 -22.46 47.60 -59.40
N ALA A 112 -21.40 46.87 -59.78
CA ALA A 112 -20.69 45.93 -58.91
C ALA A 112 -19.91 46.67 -57.81
N ARG A 113 -19.22 47.77 -58.13
CA ARG A 113 -18.55 48.62 -57.14
C ARG A 113 -19.53 49.31 -56.19
N ALA A 114 -20.67 49.78 -56.71
CA ALA A 114 -21.71 50.39 -55.89
C ALA A 114 -22.36 49.40 -54.92
N ARG A 115 -22.38 48.11 -55.26
CA ARG A 115 -22.82 47.01 -54.39
C ARG A 115 -21.67 46.31 -53.66
N ALA A 116 -20.43 46.78 -53.79
CA ALA A 116 -19.29 46.15 -53.15
C ALA A 116 -19.44 46.25 -51.62
N GLY A 117 -19.44 45.09 -50.96
CA GLY A 117 -19.66 44.97 -49.52
C GLY A 117 -21.10 44.65 -49.11
N ASP A 118 -22.06 44.65 -50.05
CA ASP A 118 -23.39 44.09 -49.85
C ASP A 118 -23.40 42.63 -50.35
N PRO A 119 -23.40 41.62 -49.45
CA PRO A 119 -23.45 40.21 -49.85
C PRO A 119 -24.80 39.80 -50.46
N GLY A 120 -25.77 40.72 -50.53
CA GLY A 120 -27.14 40.43 -50.93
C GLY A 120 -27.94 39.86 -49.76
N HIS A 121 -29.09 39.26 -50.08
CA HIS A 121 -29.94 38.64 -49.08
C HIS A 121 -29.27 37.39 -48.49
N VAL A 122 -28.83 37.47 -47.24
CA VAL A 122 -28.29 36.32 -46.49
C VAL A 122 -29.46 35.64 -45.77
N PRO A 123 -29.89 34.43 -46.17
CA PRO A 123 -30.95 33.72 -45.46
C PRO A 123 -30.48 33.34 -44.05
N LEU A 124 -31.40 33.34 -43.10
CA LEU A 124 -31.14 32.80 -41.77
C LEU A 124 -30.84 31.30 -41.91
N ARG A 125 -29.69 30.88 -41.40
CA ARG A 125 -29.26 29.48 -41.38
C ARG A 125 -29.08 28.98 -39.96
N ARG A 126 -29.32 27.69 -39.75
CA ARG A 126 -28.84 27.00 -38.55
C ARG A 126 -27.33 26.76 -38.62
N LEU A 127 -26.75 26.39 -37.49
CA LEU A 127 -25.40 25.82 -37.46
C LEU A 127 -25.41 24.45 -38.16
N SER A 128 -24.33 24.16 -38.90
CA SER A 128 -24.07 22.78 -39.35
C SER A 128 -23.88 21.87 -38.14
N ASN A 129 -23.98 20.56 -38.33
CA ASN A 129 -23.82 19.59 -37.25
C ASN A 129 -22.45 19.72 -36.57
N ALA A 130 -21.39 19.93 -37.37
CA ALA A 130 -20.04 20.16 -36.86
C ALA A 130 -19.92 21.49 -36.12
N GLU A 131 -20.47 22.58 -36.67
CA GLU A 131 -20.47 23.90 -36.01
C GLU A 131 -21.22 23.85 -34.66
N TYR A 132 -22.34 23.12 -34.60
CA TYR A 132 -23.11 22.92 -33.37
C TYR A 132 -22.30 22.15 -32.31
N ASP A 133 -21.67 21.03 -32.69
CA ASP A 133 -20.84 20.23 -31.78
C ASP A 133 -19.66 21.04 -31.22
N TYR A 134 -18.96 21.80 -32.07
CA TYR A 134 -17.85 22.64 -31.63
C TYR A 134 -18.32 23.79 -30.73
N THR A 135 -19.45 24.43 -31.06
CA THR A 135 -20.02 25.48 -30.23
C THR A 135 -20.37 24.96 -28.83
N VAL A 136 -21.01 23.79 -28.74
CA VAL A 136 -21.33 23.16 -27.44
C VAL A 136 -20.07 22.81 -26.68
N ARG A 137 -19.04 22.25 -27.34
CA ARG A 137 -17.75 21.95 -26.71
C ARG A 137 -17.09 23.21 -26.15
N ASP A 138 -17.09 24.31 -26.89
CA ASP A 138 -16.43 25.56 -26.48
C ASP A 138 -17.19 26.24 -25.34
N LEU A 139 -18.51 26.21 -25.35
CA LEU A 139 -19.34 26.77 -24.27
C LEU A 139 -19.30 25.95 -22.98
N THR A 140 -19.20 24.63 -23.09
CA THR A 140 -19.26 23.71 -21.93
C THR A 140 -17.89 23.28 -21.42
N GLY A 141 -16.86 23.35 -22.28
CA GLY A 141 -15.53 22.77 -22.02
C GLY A 141 -15.46 21.25 -22.16
N VAL A 142 -16.53 20.59 -22.63
CA VAL A 142 -16.65 19.12 -22.71
C VAL A 142 -17.05 18.67 -24.12
N ASP A 143 -16.36 17.67 -24.68
CA ASP A 143 -16.67 17.12 -26.01
C ASP A 143 -17.89 16.16 -25.96
N LEU A 144 -19.10 16.72 -25.98
CA LEU A 144 -20.36 15.97 -25.83
C LEU A 144 -20.92 15.40 -27.15
N ARG A 145 -20.55 15.98 -28.30
CA ARG A 145 -21.03 15.63 -29.66
C ARG A 145 -22.55 15.38 -29.78
N PRO A 146 -23.39 16.35 -29.38
CA PRO A 146 -24.85 16.20 -29.43
C PRO A 146 -25.43 16.02 -30.83
N ALA A 147 -24.77 16.49 -31.89
CA ALA A 147 -25.28 16.43 -33.27
C ALA A 147 -25.12 15.04 -33.92
N LYS A 148 -24.53 14.06 -33.23
CA LYS A 148 -24.32 12.70 -33.76
C LYS A 148 -25.60 11.98 -34.23
N GLU A 149 -26.75 12.35 -33.68
CA GLU A 149 -28.06 11.80 -34.06
C GLU A 149 -28.88 12.73 -34.96
N PHE A 150 -28.30 13.85 -35.39
CA PHE A 150 -28.99 14.77 -36.27
C PHE A 150 -28.97 14.19 -37.69
N PRO A 151 -30.00 14.48 -38.50
CA PRO A 151 -29.92 14.26 -39.94
C PRO A 151 -28.65 14.89 -40.52
N ALA A 152 -28.07 14.23 -41.53
CA ALA A 152 -26.91 14.79 -42.24
C ALA A 152 -27.26 16.17 -42.82
N ASP A 153 -26.30 17.08 -42.77
CA ASP A 153 -26.44 18.39 -43.39
C ASP A 153 -26.58 18.22 -44.91
N GLY A 154 -27.50 18.97 -45.52
CA GLY A 154 -27.59 19.06 -46.96
C GLY A 154 -26.34 19.71 -47.54
N ALA A 155 -25.93 19.28 -48.74
CA ALA A 155 -24.96 20.02 -49.53
C ALA A 155 -25.71 20.94 -50.50
N ALA A 156 -25.28 22.21 -50.61
CA ALA A 156 -25.70 23.04 -51.73
C ALA A 156 -25.14 22.46 -53.05
N GLY A 157 -25.58 22.98 -54.20
CA GLY A 157 -25.11 22.52 -55.52
C GLY A 157 -23.58 22.49 -55.69
N GLU A 158 -22.86 23.28 -54.88
CA GLU A 158 -21.40 23.40 -54.85
C GLU A 158 -20.70 22.44 -53.85
N GLY A 159 -21.44 21.55 -53.17
CA GLY A 159 -20.87 20.51 -52.30
C GLY A 159 -20.50 20.94 -50.86
N PHE A 160 -20.71 22.22 -50.49
CA PHE A 160 -20.46 22.71 -49.14
C PHE A 160 -21.63 22.43 -48.18
N THR A 161 -21.32 21.98 -46.96
CA THR A 161 -22.29 21.65 -45.90
C THR A 161 -22.61 22.81 -44.96
N ASN A 162 -21.96 23.97 -45.12
CA ASN A 162 -22.21 25.19 -44.36
C ASN A 162 -22.90 26.29 -45.18
N ALA A 163 -23.35 25.96 -46.39
CA ALA A 163 -24.07 26.87 -47.27
C ALA A 163 -25.45 27.21 -46.67
N ALA A 164 -25.80 28.50 -46.67
CA ALA A 164 -27.01 28.98 -46.01
C ALA A 164 -28.28 28.42 -46.67
N GLU A 165 -28.27 28.23 -47.99
CA GLU A 165 -29.35 27.67 -48.79
C GLU A 165 -29.66 26.21 -48.42
N ALA A 166 -28.66 25.46 -47.93
CA ALA A 166 -28.82 24.06 -47.51
C ALA A 166 -29.17 23.90 -46.01
N LEU A 167 -29.07 24.98 -45.24
CA LEU A 167 -29.25 25.01 -43.78
C LEU A 167 -30.38 25.94 -43.34
N SER A 168 -31.27 26.33 -44.26
CA SER A 168 -32.42 27.20 -43.97
C SER A 168 -33.60 26.45 -43.33
N ASP A 169 -33.71 25.14 -43.56
CA ASP A 169 -34.86 24.35 -43.13
C ASP A 169 -34.62 23.62 -41.78
N ILE A 170 -35.57 23.75 -40.87
CA ILE A 170 -35.65 22.95 -39.64
C ILE A 170 -36.89 22.06 -39.74
N SER A 171 -36.67 20.77 -40.01
CA SER A 171 -37.76 19.79 -40.01
C SER A 171 -38.26 19.54 -38.57
N PRO A 172 -39.53 19.12 -38.38
CA PRO A 172 -40.03 18.74 -37.06
C PRO A 172 -39.15 17.69 -36.36
N ALA A 173 -38.65 16.71 -37.11
CA ALA A 173 -37.73 15.70 -36.58
C ALA A 173 -36.39 16.29 -36.11
N LEU A 174 -35.83 17.26 -36.85
CA LEU A 174 -34.61 17.94 -36.43
C LEU A 174 -34.84 18.79 -35.16
N LEU A 175 -35.99 19.44 -35.03
CA LEU A 175 -36.35 20.19 -33.82
C LEU A 175 -36.43 19.28 -32.59
N GLU A 176 -37.04 18.10 -32.74
CA GLU A 176 -37.06 17.08 -31.67
C GLU A 176 -35.65 16.65 -31.26
N LYS A 177 -34.74 16.46 -32.24
CA LYS A 177 -33.34 16.16 -31.99
C LYS A 177 -32.61 17.30 -31.27
N TYR A 178 -32.87 18.56 -31.60
CA TYR A 178 -32.33 19.70 -30.85
C TYR A 178 -32.81 19.71 -29.39
N LEU A 179 -34.10 19.43 -29.13
CA LEU A 179 -34.62 19.36 -27.76
C LEU A 179 -34.01 18.19 -26.97
N ALA A 180 -33.83 17.03 -27.61
CA ALA A 180 -33.17 15.89 -27.00
C ALA A 180 -31.70 16.20 -26.68
N ALA A 181 -30.98 16.84 -27.62
CA ALA A 181 -29.62 17.31 -27.41
C ALA A 181 -29.53 18.33 -26.27
N ALA A 182 -30.45 19.29 -26.17
CA ALA A 182 -30.47 20.26 -25.09
C ALA A 182 -30.66 19.60 -23.72
N LYS A 183 -31.55 18.61 -23.61
CA LYS A 183 -31.73 17.81 -22.39
C LYS A 183 -30.47 17.02 -22.03
N GLU A 184 -29.85 16.41 -23.03
CA GLU A 184 -28.60 15.66 -22.87
C GLU A 184 -27.48 16.57 -22.35
N ILE A 185 -27.27 17.73 -22.96
CA ILE A 185 -26.28 18.73 -22.52
C ILE A 185 -26.58 19.20 -21.09
N ALA A 186 -27.86 19.50 -20.78
CA ALA A 186 -28.26 19.93 -19.44
C ALA A 186 -27.98 18.85 -18.37
N ALA A 187 -28.06 17.56 -18.71
CA ALA A 187 -27.75 16.46 -17.78
C ALA A 187 -26.25 16.41 -17.39
N HIS A 188 -25.38 17.09 -18.12
CA HIS A 188 -23.96 17.25 -17.81
C HIS A 188 -23.66 18.47 -16.94
N ALA A 189 -24.65 19.33 -16.66
CA ALA A 189 -24.47 20.52 -15.83
C ALA A 189 -24.32 20.15 -14.34
N VAL A 190 -23.32 20.72 -13.69
CA VAL A 190 -23.05 20.60 -12.25
C VAL A 190 -23.22 21.98 -11.64
N LEU A 191 -24.23 22.11 -10.78
CA LEU A 191 -24.58 23.37 -10.13
C LEU A 191 -23.77 23.55 -8.83
N PHE A 192 -23.23 24.74 -8.65
CA PHE A 192 -22.55 25.21 -7.44
C PHE A 192 -23.30 26.39 -6.83
N PRO A 193 -23.07 26.72 -5.54
CA PRO A 193 -23.68 27.90 -4.92
C PRO A 193 -23.40 29.21 -5.65
N ASP A 194 -22.26 29.32 -6.34
CA ASP A 194 -21.73 30.51 -6.99
C ASP A 194 -21.63 30.39 -8.53
N GLY A 195 -22.17 29.32 -9.13
CA GLY A 195 -22.14 29.15 -10.58
C GLY A 195 -22.49 27.76 -11.08
N LEU A 196 -22.08 27.44 -12.31
CA LEU A 196 -22.21 26.12 -12.91
C LEU A 196 -20.95 25.75 -13.69
N ARG A 197 -20.72 24.46 -13.83
CA ARG A 197 -19.77 23.89 -14.81
C ARG A 197 -20.43 22.73 -15.53
N PHE A 198 -19.78 22.20 -16.57
CA PHE A 198 -20.15 20.92 -17.16
C PHE A 198 -19.16 19.82 -16.77
N SER A 199 -19.61 18.56 -16.76
CA SER A 199 -18.80 17.37 -16.53
C SER A 199 -18.99 16.38 -17.67
N PRO A 200 -17.97 15.59 -18.05
CA PRO A 200 -18.16 14.43 -18.93
C PRO A 200 -19.12 13.39 -18.35
N GLY A 201 -19.28 13.34 -17.03
CA GLY A 201 -20.23 12.45 -16.34
C GLY A 201 -21.56 13.13 -16.03
N LYS A 202 -22.61 12.32 -15.88
CA LYS A 202 -23.99 12.80 -15.59
C LYS A 202 -24.44 12.53 -14.17
N THR A 203 -23.66 11.75 -13.41
CA THR A 203 -24.07 11.31 -12.07
C THR A 203 -23.27 12.03 -10.98
N ARG A 204 -23.89 12.20 -9.80
CA ARG A 204 -23.19 12.73 -8.61
C ARG A 204 -21.94 11.94 -8.26
N ARG A 205 -21.92 10.64 -8.55
CA ARG A 205 -20.76 9.78 -8.34
C ARG A 205 -19.61 10.18 -9.26
N ASP A 206 -19.86 10.33 -10.56
CA ASP A 206 -18.84 10.76 -11.53
C ASP A 206 -18.22 12.10 -11.12
N TRP A 207 -19.06 13.06 -10.70
CA TRP A 207 -18.60 14.39 -10.29
C TRP A 207 -17.76 14.33 -9.00
N THR A 208 -18.09 13.42 -8.10
CA THR A 208 -17.34 13.17 -6.87
C THR A 208 -15.99 12.55 -7.21
N ASP A 209 -15.97 11.52 -8.04
CA ASP A 209 -14.75 10.81 -8.45
C ASP A 209 -13.81 11.74 -9.23
N GLU A 210 -14.35 12.58 -10.12
CA GLU A 210 -13.62 13.64 -10.84
C GLU A 210 -12.98 14.64 -9.87
N SER A 211 -13.73 15.09 -8.86
CA SER A 211 -13.24 16.05 -7.87
C SER A 211 -12.18 15.44 -6.96
N LEU A 212 -12.37 14.19 -6.54
CA LEU A 212 -11.38 13.42 -5.77
C LEU A 212 -10.12 13.17 -6.59
N ALA A 213 -10.24 12.87 -7.88
CA ALA A 213 -9.10 12.70 -8.77
C ALA A 213 -8.30 14.01 -8.90
N ARG A 214 -8.97 15.15 -9.07
CA ARG A 214 -8.32 16.48 -9.07
C ARG A 214 -7.56 16.74 -7.77
N LEU A 215 -8.20 16.51 -6.62
CA LEU A 215 -7.58 16.69 -5.30
C LEU A 215 -6.35 15.78 -5.14
N ARG A 216 -6.48 14.50 -5.47
CA ARG A 216 -5.36 13.53 -5.43
C ARG A 216 -4.21 13.99 -6.32
N ASN A 217 -4.50 14.40 -7.56
CA ASN A 217 -3.48 14.88 -8.49
C ASN A 217 -2.78 16.15 -7.99
N PHE A 218 -3.50 17.05 -7.32
CA PHE A 218 -2.93 18.24 -6.70
C PHE A 218 -1.96 17.90 -5.55
N TYR A 219 -2.33 16.95 -4.67
CA TYR A 219 -1.52 16.57 -3.51
C TYR A 219 -0.42 15.55 -3.81
N ARG A 220 -0.52 14.81 -4.92
CA ARG A 220 0.43 13.75 -5.29
C ARG A 220 1.90 14.21 -5.29
N PRO A 221 2.28 15.40 -5.79
CA PRO A 221 3.68 15.83 -5.76
C PRO A 221 4.19 16.17 -4.35
N PHE A 222 3.29 16.41 -3.39
CA PHE A 222 3.62 16.90 -2.04
C PHE A 222 3.48 15.82 -0.97
N THR A 223 2.99 14.63 -1.30
CA THR A 223 2.67 13.57 -0.33
C THR A 223 3.25 12.23 -0.75
N ALA A 224 3.64 11.43 0.25
CA ALA A 224 3.95 10.01 0.11
C ALA A 224 2.90 9.25 0.92
N ASP A 225 2.20 8.30 0.29
CA ASP A 225 1.10 7.54 0.90
C ASP A 225 0.01 8.42 1.53
N GLY A 226 -0.24 9.59 0.94
CA GLY A 226 -1.22 10.57 1.44
C GLY A 226 -0.74 11.38 2.65
N ARG A 227 0.52 11.24 3.07
CA ARG A 227 1.14 11.98 4.17
C ARG A 227 2.22 12.93 3.66
N LEU A 228 2.43 14.03 4.37
CA LEU A 228 3.55 14.93 4.10
C LEU A 228 4.87 14.23 4.47
N PRO A 229 5.86 14.12 3.57
CA PRO A 229 7.18 13.61 3.94
C PRO A 229 7.88 14.65 4.82
N LEU A 230 7.79 14.50 6.15
CA LEU A 230 8.26 15.51 7.12
C LEU A 230 9.79 15.66 7.17
N GLN A 231 10.54 14.60 6.85
CA GLN A 231 12.00 14.59 6.92
C GLN A 231 12.67 15.77 6.20
N PRO A 232 12.39 16.06 4.91
CA PRO A 232 12.98 17.22 4.23
C PRO A 232 12.58 18.57 4.85
N TYR A 233 11.39 18.68 5.42
CA TYR A 233 10.96 19.91 6.10
C TYR A 233 11.69 20.11 7.43
N LEU A 234 11.88 19.05 8.21
CA LEU A 234 12.68 19.08 9.44
C LEU A 234 14.15 19.39 9.13
N ALA A 235 14.71 18.77 8.09
CA ALA A 235 16.07 19.06 7.65
C ALA A 235 16.25 20.53 7.25
N ALA A 236 15.33 21.10 6.47
CA ALA A 236 15.35 22.51 6.11
C ALA A 236 15.20 23.42 7.34
N ALA A 237 14.32 23.07 8.28
CA ALA A 237 14.11 23.82 9.52
C ALA A 237 15.35 23.81 10.43
N VAL A 238 16.12 22.73 10.46
CA VAL A 238 17.39 22.65 11.20
C VAL A 238 18.51 23.39 10.47
N ARG A 239 18.71 23.12 9.17
CA ARG A 239 19.78 23.72 8.35
C ARG A 239 19.71 25.24 8.32
N HIS A 240 18.52 25.80 8.19
CA HIS A 240 18.30 27.25 8.07
C HIS A 240 17.86 27.90 9.37
N ARG A 241 17.92 27.18 10.51
CA ARG A 241 17.41 27.64 11.82
C ARG A 241 17.93 29.02 12.20
N ASP A 242 19.25 29.22 12.18
CA ASP A 242 19.86 30.47 12.65
C ASP A 242 19.57 31.65 11.73
N ALA A 243 19.43 31.40 10.43
CA ALA A 243 19.05 32.43 9.47
C ALA A 243 17.58 32.82 9.62
N LEU A 244 16.70 31.84 9.86
CA LEU A 244 15.27 32.06 10.10
C LEU A 244 15.02 32.76 11.45
N LEU A 245 15.69 32.34 12.53
CA LEU A 245 15.59 32.98 13.86
C LEU A 245 16.12 34.42 13.85
N ALA A 246 17.21 34.68 13.12
CA ALA A 246 17.75 36.03 12.97
C ALA A 246 16.96 36.92 11.98
N GLY A 247 15.87 36.41 11.38
CA GLY A 247 15.08 37.15 10.38
C GLY A 247 15.84 37.45 9.07
N ARG A 248 16.97 36.78 8.82
CA ARG A 248 17.79 36.95 7.60
C ARG A 248 17.18 36.28 6.37
N THR A 249 16.22 35.37 6.56
CA THR A 249 15.43 34.72 5.52
C THR A 249 14.04 34.43 6.04
N THR A 250 13.11 34.03 5.16
CA THR A 250 11.74 33.65 5.52
C THR A 250 11.49 32.17 5.22
N PRO A 251 10.54 31.50 5.92
CA PRO A 251 10.16 30.14 5.57
C PRO A 251 9.74 29.97 4.11
N MET A 252 9.12 30.99 3.51
CA MET A 252 8.75 30.99 2.09
C MET A 252 9.98 30.93 1.17
N ALA A 253 10.98 31.78 1.42
CA ALA A 253 12.21 31.81 0.62
C ALA A 253 13.04 30.52 0.79
N VAL A 254 13.06 29.95 2.00
CA VAL A 254 13.71 28.65 2.24
C VAL A 254 12.96 27.54 1.50
N ALA A 255 11.63 27.52 1.55
CA ALA A 255 10.83 26.51 0.86
C ALA A 255 11.06 26.55 -0.66
N GLU A 256 11.10 27.72 -1.28
CA GLU A 256 11.41 27.86 -2.70
C GLU A 256 12.80 27.30 -3.05
N ARG A 257 13.82 27.65 -2.24
CA ARG A 257 15.21 27.18 -2.43
C ARG A 257 15.33 25.66 -2.29
N GLU A 258 14.64 25.09 -1.31
CA GLU A 258 14.67 23.65 -0.99
C GLU A 258 13.63 22.85 -1.79
N LYS A 259 12.86 23.50 -2.68
CA LYS A 259 11.76 22.90 -3.46
C LYS A 259 10.69 22.23 -2.59
N LEU A 260 10.37 22.86 -1.46
CA LEU A 260 9.36 22.44 -0.50
C LEU A 260 8.10 23.31 -0.62
N ASN A 261 6.99 22.84 -0.05
CA ASN A 261 5.77 23.65 0.02
C ASN A 261 5.92 24.72 1.12
N SER A 262 5.78 25.99 0.74
CA SER A 262 5.94 27.14 1.64
C SER A 262 4.94 27.17 2.80
N LYS A 263 3.70 26.72 2.57
CA LYS A 263 2.66 26.66 3.60
C LYS A 263 3.03 25.63 4.67
N TYR A 264 3.44 24.43 4.27
CA TYR A 264 3.82 23.38 5.21
C TYR A 264 5.09 23.71 5.99
N LEU A 265 6.12 24.27 5.34
CA LEU A 265 7.32 24.71 6.05
C LEU A 265 7.02 25.86 7.03
N GLY A 266 6.15 26.79 6.65
CA GLY A 266 5.69 27.87 7.53
C GLY A 266 4.95 27.36 8.76
N THR A 267 4.02 26.40 8.59
CA THR A 267 3.31 25.77 9.71
C THR A 267 4.24 25.01 10.64
N LEU A 268 5.19 24.23 10.09
CA LEU A 268 6.18 23.52 10.89
C LEU A 268 7.05 24.50 11.68
N TRP A 269 7.51 25.57 11.03
CA TRP A 269 8.32 26.61 11.67
C TRP A 269 7.57 27.23 12.86
N GLN A 270 6.32 27.64 12.67
CA GLN A 270 5.49 28.19 13.74
C GLN A 270 5.31 27.22 14.91
N ALA A 271 5.10 25.93 14.62
CA ALA A 271 4.97 24.90 15.65
C ALA A 271 6.27 24.74 16.47
N LEU A 272 7.44 24.78 15.82
CA LEU A 272 8.76 24.61 16.44
C LEU A 272 9.24 25.85 17.20
N THR A 273 8.82 27.05 16.80
CA THR A 273 9.19 28.30 17.49
C THR A 273 8.16 28.80 18.49
N GLY A 274 6.95 28.23 18.49
CA GLY A 274 5.88 28.62 19.41
C GLY A 274 6.25 28.42 20.88
N SER A 275 5.71 29.28 21.74
CA SER A 275 5.89 29.24 23.20
C SER A 275 4.68 28.72 23.97
N GLU A 276 3.54 28.52 23.30
CA GLU A 276 2.33 27.95 23.91
C GLU A 276 2.61 26.54 24.45
N PRO A 277 2.37 26.27 25.75
CA PRO A 277 2.62 24.97 26.36
C PRO A 277 1.92 23.85 25.60
N SER A 278 2.65 22.80 25.24
CA SER A 278 2.13 21.68 24.48
C SER A 278 2.95 20.43 24.73
N TYR A 279 2.33 19.41 25.32
CA TYR A 279 3.01 18.17 25.67
C TYR A 279 3.78 17.51 24.51
N PRO A 280 3.18 17.28 23.33
CA PRO A 280 3.92 16.70 22.21
C PRO A 280 4.97 17.65 21.64
N LEU A 281 4.71 18.96 21.62
CA LEU A 281 5.61 19.92 20.97
C LEU A 281 6.75 20.37 21.88
N ASP A 282 6.60 20.43 23.20
CA ASP A 282 7.62 21.01 24.08
C ASP A 282 8.90 20.17 24.10
N GLN A 283 8.76 18.84 24.14
CA GLN A 283 9.89 17.92 23.98
C GLN A 283 10.53 18.05 22.59
N LEU A 284 9.70 18.05 21.54
CA LEU A 284 10.16 18.19 20.16
C LEU A 284 10.88 19.53 19.93
N ARG A 285 10.37 20.63 20.50
CA ARG A 285 10.96 21.98 20.43
C ARG A 285 12.30 22.02 21.16
N ALA A 286 12.38 21.43 22.35
CA ALA A 286 13.62 21.36 23.12
C ALA A 286 14.71 20.59 22.34
N HIS A 287 14.35 19.44 21.79
CA HIS A 287 15.26 18.64 20.97
C HIS A 287 15.64 19.36 19.67
N TRP A 288 14.66 19.94 18.97
CA TRP A 288 14.89 20.67 17.72
C TRP A 288 15.82 21.87 17.89
N ARG A 289 15.79 22.57 19.03
CA ARG A 289 16.66 23.73 19.29
C ARG A 289 18.15 23.38 19.31
N THR A 290 18.50 22.17 19.75
CA THR A 290 19.90 21.71 19.85
C THR A 290 20.31 20.77 18.71
N ALA A 291 19.34 20.23 17.98
CA ALA A 291 19.56 19.30 16.88
C ALA A 291 20.45 19.87 15.76
N THR A 292 21.21 18.98 15.14
CA THR A 292 21.95 19.17 13.89
C THR A 292 21.29 18.37 12.76
N GLU A 293 21.79 18.49 11.51
CA GLU A 293 21.24 17.70 10.40
C GLU A 293 21.33 16.18 10.63
N LYS A 294 22.27 15.71 11.47
CA LYS A 294 22.40 14.29 11.83
C LYS A 294 21.24 13.80 12.71
N ASP A 295 20.62 14.70 13.47
CA ASP A 295 19.57 14.39 14.45
C ASP A 295 18.16 14.43 13.83
N VAL A 296 18.03 14.78 12.54
CA VAL A 296 16.75 14.84 11.83
C VAL A 296 16.01 13.51 11.86
N GLY A 297 16.73 12.39 11.79
CA GLY A 297 16.12 11.06 11.91
C GLY A 297 15.47 10.83 13.28
N THR A 298 16.12 11.31 14.35
CA THR A 298 15.60 11.22 15.71
C THR A 298 14.41 12.15 15.92
N LEU A 299 14.47 13.39 15.42
CA LEU A 299 13.32 14.31 15.43
C LEU A 299 12.11 13.73 14.68
N LEU A 300 12.34 13.08 13.55
CA LEU A 300 11.30 12.40 12.80
C LEU A 300 10.69 11.24 13.60
N ALA A 301 11.52 10.46 14.31
CA ALA A 301 11.06 9.39 15.18
C ALA A 301 10.22 9.92 16.36
N ASP A 302 10.60 11.05 16.97
CA ASP A 302 9.82 11.69 18.03
C ASP A 302 8.43 12.09 17.55
N VAL A 303 8.34 12.71 16.36
CA VAL A 303 7.05 13.04 15.73
C VAL A 303 6.25 11.77 15.43
N GLY A 304 6.91 10.71 14.94
CA GLY A 304 6.28 9.41 14.66
C GLY A 304 5.66 8.78 15.90
N THR A 305 6.37 8.80 17.03
CA THR A 305 5.89 8.31 18.33
C THR A 305 4.62 9.06 18.77
N TRP A 306 4.63 10.40 18.70
CA TRP A 306 3.44 11.19 19.03
C TRP A 306 2.29 10.95 18.07
N GLN A 307 2.57 10.81 16.76
CA GLN A 307 1.53 10.50 15.78
C GLN A 307 0.88 9.14 16.05
N ALA A 308 1.66 8.12 16.43
CA ALA A 308 1.15 6.80 16.77
C ALA A 308 0.35 6.80 18.09
N ALA A 309 0.72 7.67 19.04
CA ALA A 309 -0.01 7.82 20.30
C ALA A 309 -1.32 8.60 20.15
N LEU A 310 -1.36 9.61 19.28
CA LEU A 310 -2.50 10.50 19.11
C LEU A 310 -3.49 10.05 18.04
N TRP A 311 -3.07 9.17 17.12
CA TRP A 311 -3.88 8.77 15.98
C TRP A 311 -3.84 7.26 15.76
N GLN A 312 -4.97 6.72 15.33
CA GLN A 312 -5.09 5.34 14.89
C GLN A 312 -5.64 5.29 13.46
N ILE A 313 -5.26 4.26 12.72
CA ILE A 313 -5.75 4.00 11.37
C ILE A 313 -6.82 2.91 11.46
N VAL A 314 -8.04 3.25 11.03
CA VAL A 314 -9.17 2.31 11.04
C VAL A 314 -9.65 2.04 9.61
N PRO A 315 -10.07 0.80 9.29
CA PRO A 315 -10.66 0.47 8.00
C PRO A 315 -11.99 1.22 7.79
N ILE A 316 -12.25 1.63 6.55
CA ILE A 316 -13.49 2.28 6.13
C ILE A 316 -14.38 1.27 5.39
N GLY A 317 -15.58 1.01 5.93
CA GLY A 317 -16.62 0.22 5.28
C GLY A 317 -16.60 -1.27 5.64
N SER A 318 -17.69 -1.98 5.34
CA SER A 318 -17.73 -3.44 5.37
C SER A 318 -16.98 -4.00 4.16
N TYR A 319 -16.40 -5.19 4.35
CA TYR A 319 -15.61 -6.12 3.50
C TYR A 319 -15.70 -6.11 1.96
N ARG A 320 -16.49 -5.24 1.32
CA ARG A 320 -16.80 -5.26 -0.11
C ARG A 320 -16.04 -4.25 -0.97
N TYR A 321 -15.33 -3.26 -0.41
CA TYR A 321 -14.75 -2.13 -1.18
C TYR A 321 -13.29 -1.77 -0.81
N GLY A 322 -12.40 -2.77 -0.76
CA GLY A 322 -10.94 -2.58 -0.71
C GLY A 322 -10.36 -2.11 0.64
N ASN A 323 -9.02 -2.05 0.71
CA ASN A 323 -8.24 -1.66 1.89
C ASN A 323 -8.25 -0.15 2.14
N THR A 324 -9.42 0.48 2.08
CA THR A 324 -9.51 1.92 2.37
C THR A 324 -9.43 2.11 3.88
N VAL A 325 -8.53 2.98 4.33
CA VAL A 325 -8.33 3.29 5.74
C VAL A 325 -8.46 4.78 5.99
N ARG A 326 -8.90 5.17 7.19
CA ARG A 326 -8.89 6.56 7.66
C ARG A 326 -8.12 6.70 8.95
N GLN A 327 -7.49 7.85 9.12
CA GLN A 327 -6.92 8.28 10.38
C GLN A 327 -8.04 8.86 11.27
N VAL A 328 -8.11 8.42 12.51
CA VAL A 328 -9.02 8.96 13.54
C VAL A 328 -8.23 9.26 14.81
N PRO A 329 -8.67 10.19 15.67
CA PRO A 329 -8.07 10.38 16.99
C PRO A 329 -8.00 9.07 17.77
N ALA A 330 -6.89 8.86 18.46
CA ALA A 330 -6.75 7.82 19.47
C ALA A 330 -7.16 8.38 20.84
N ASP A 331 -8.39 8.89 20.94
CA ASP A 331 -8.93 9.41 22.20
C ASP A 331 -9.55 8.24 23.00
N PRO A 332 -8.93 7.80 24.11
CA PRO A 332 -9.57 6.82 24.98
C PRO A 332 -10.81 7.45 25.60
N VAL A 333 -11.89 6.68 25.71
CA VAL A 333 -13.09 7.09 26.43
C VAL A 333 -12.70 7.44 27.87
N ALA A 334 -13.20 8.55 28.41
CA ALA A 334 -13.01 8.88 29.81
C ALA A 334 -13.58 7.75 30.69
N VAL A 335 -12.73 7.15 31.51
CA VAL A 335 -13.07 6.04 32.41
C VAL A 335 -12.75 6.42 33.84
N GLU A 336 -13.54 5.93 34.80
CA GLU A 336 -13.32 6.17 36.24
C GLU A 336 -11.97 5.59 36.72
N SER A 337 -11.50 4.52 36.08
CA SER A 337 -10.19 3.93 36.35
C SER A 337 -9.56 3.39 35.08
N GLN A 338 -8.25 3.55 34.95
CA GLN A 338 -7.46 3.04 33.83
C GLN A 338 -6.36 2.13 34.38
N THR A 339 -6.31 0.89 33.89
CA THR A 339 -5.19 0.00 34.20
C THR A 339 -4.01 0.33 33.28
N ILE A 340 -2.85 0.60 33.88
CA ILE A 340 -1.58 0.82 33.18
C ILE A 340 -0.67 -0.36 33.47
N ARG A 341 -0.15 -0.98 32.40
CA ARG A 341 0.86 -2.04 32.48
C ARG A 341 2.09 -1.59 31.72
N SER A 342 3.24 -1.60 32.38
CA SER A 342 4.53 -1.27 31.77
C SER A 342 5.49 -2.44 31.99
N PRO A 343 6.12 -2.99 30.93
CA PRO A 343 7.15 -4.00 31.11
C PRO A 343 8.37 -3.39 31.79
N VAL A 344 8.82 -4.01 32.87
CA VAL A 344 10.06 -3.63 33.57
C VAL A 344 11.19 -4.45 32.93
N LYS A 345 12.00 -3.81 32.08
CA LYS A 345 13.17 -4.42 31.42
C LYS A 345 14.41 -3.61 31.74
N PRO A 346 15.39 -4.13 32.50
CA PRO A 346 16.66 -3.46 32.68
C PRO A 346 17.47 -3.43 31.38
N VAL A 347 18.27 -2.38 31.19
CA VAL A 347 19.28 -2.32 30.13
C VAL A 347 20.50 -3.15 30.57
N PRO A 348 21.24 -3.81 29.65
CA PRO A 348 22.46 -4.54 30.01
C PRO A 348 23.43 -3.71 30.86
N GLY A 349 23.90 -4.27 31.97
CA GLY A 349 24.81 -3.61 32.92
C GLY A 349 24.14 -2.66 33.92
N GLN A 350 22.82 -2.48 33.88
CA GLN A 350 22.08 -1.67 34.84
C GLN A 350 21.83 -2.45 36.14
N ALA A 351 22.09 -1.83 37.29
CA ALA A 351 21.85 -2.44 38.61
C ALA A 351 20.41 -2.21 39.12
N ASP A 352 19.81 -1.07 38.76
CA ASP A 352 18.50 -0.61 39.25
C ASP A 352 17.64 -0.13 38.08
N VAL A 353 16.38 -0.53 37.99
CA VAL A 353 15.38 0.11 37.12
C VAL A 353 14.66 1.21 37.91
N VAL A 354 14.59 2.41 37.34
CA VAL A 354 13.89 3.54 37.94
C VAL A 354 12.64 3.87 37.12
N LEU A 355 11.49 3.82 37.77
CA LEU A 355 10.20 4.18 37.18
C LEU A 355 9.72 5.50 37.78
N TYR A 356 9.14 6.35 36.95
CA TYR A 356 8.52 7.61 37.36
C TYR A 356 7.01 7.53 37.15
N LEU A 357 6.24 7.57 38.24
CA LEU A 357 4.79 7.69 38.20
C LEU A 357 4.43 9.18 38.24
N SER A 358 3.75 9.66 37.22
CA SER A 358 3.28 11.03 37.14
C SER A 358 1.93 11.05 36.44
N ALA A 359 1.08 11.97 36.88
CA ALA A 359 -0.13 12.33 36.19
C ALA A 359 -0.10 13.84 35.96
N ARG A 360 -1.16 14.40 35.38
CA ARG A 360 -1.43 15.84 35.39
C ARG A 360 -2.92 16.06 35.24
N ASP A 361 -3.42 17.11 35.85
CA ASP A 361 -4.78 17.56 35.60
C ASP A 361 -4.86 18.32 34.27
N LEU A 362 -6.01 18.26 33.60
CA LEU A 362 -6.26 19.02 32.37
C LEU A 362 -6.87 20.40 32.64
N VAL A 363 -7.19 20.72 33.90
CA VAL A 363 -7.56 22.08 34.34
C VAL A 363 -6.32 22.92 34.69
N PRO A 364 -6.43 24.27 34.70
CA PRO A 364 -5.31 25.18 34.95
C PRO A 364 -4.52 24.86 36.23
N ALA A 365 -3.21 25.13 36.20
CA ALA A 365 -2.32 24.91 37.33
C ALA A 365 -2.83 25.66 38.59
N GLY A 366 -3.00 24.92 39.70
CA GLY A 366 -3.44 25.47 41.00
C GLY A 366 -4.72 24.84 41.58
N THR A 367 -5.44 24.01 40.81
CA THR A 367 -6.62 23.24 41.28
C THR A 367 -6.38 21.73 41.30
N ALA A 368 -5.15 21.29 41.59
CA ALA A 368 -4.75 19.90 41.41
C ALA A 368 -5.53 18.95 42.33
N GLY A 369 -6.31 18.04 41.74
CA GLY A 369 -6.85 16.87 42.44
C GLY A 369 -5.75 15.89 42.85
N SER A 370 -6.12 14.89 43.65
CA SER A 370 -5.25 13.74 43.94
C SER A 370 -5.50 12.63 42.94
N VAL A 371 -4.43 11.96 42.51
CA VAL A 371 -4.47 10.75 41.68
C VAL A 371 -4.25 9.53 42.55
N VAL A 372 -5.11 8.54 42.37
CA VAL A 372 -5.04 7.26 43.08
C VAL A 372 -4.39 6.23 42.18
N TRP A 373 -3.15 5.87 42.49
CA TRP A 373 -2.51 4.70 41.89
C TRP A 373 -2.98 3.46 42.63
N GLY A 374 -3.94 2.75 42.04
CA GLY A 374 -4.59 1.59 42.66
C GLY A 374 -3.66 0.38 42.80
N ARG A 375 -3.32 0.00 44.03
CA ARG A 375 -2.52 -1.19 44.39
C ARG A 375 -1.35 -1.47 43.43
N PRO A 376 -0.40 -0.54 43.26
CA PRO A 376 0.69 -0.70 42.30
C PRO A 376 1.57 -1.88 42.71
N ARG A 377 1.87 -2.74 41.73
CA ARG A 377 2.41 -4.08 41.96
C ARG A 377 3.24 -4.57 40.79
N LEU A 378 4.14 -5.51 41.09
CA LEU A 378 4.89 -6.28 40.12
C LEU A 378 4.13 -7.59 39.85
N GLU A 379 3.86 -7.87 38.58
CA GLU A 379 3.21 -9.11 38.13
C GLU A 379 4.20 -9.90 37.25
N ALA A 380 4.27 -11.21 37.46
CA ALA A 380 5.07 -12.12 36.64
C ALA A 380 4.31 -13.44 36.44
N ALA A 381 4.48 -14.07 35.27
CA ALA A 381 3.77 -15.31 34.94
C ALA A 381 4.03 -16.42 35.96
N GLY A 382 2.96 -17.00 36.50
CA GLY A 382 3.03 -18.06 37.51
C GLY A 382 3.51 -17.61 38.90
N LYS A 383 3.58 -16.30 39.17
CA LYS A 383 3.95 -15.74 40.49
C LYS A 383 2.79 -14.95 41.11
N PRO A 384 2.63 -14.97 42.44
CA PRO A 384 1.72 -14.04 43.11
C PRO A 384 2.19 -12.59 42.90
N PRO A 385 1.27 -11.62 42.71
CA PRO A 385 1.64 -10.21 42.58
C PRO A 385 2.36 -9.69 43.83
N LEU A 386 3.45 -8.94 43.65
CA LEU A 386 4.19 -8.29 44.74
C LEU A 386 3.86 -6.79 44.74
N LEU A 387 3.11 -6.33 45.74
CA LEU A 387 2.81 -4.91 45.90
C LEU A 387 4.10 -4.11 46.15
N LEU A 388 4.19 -2.89 45.60
CA LEU A 388 5.37 -2.04 45.81
C LEU A 388 5.62 -1.71 47.29
N ARG A 389 4.56 -1.64 48.10
CA ARG A 389 4.62 -1.44 49.56
C ARG A 389 5.23 -2.63 50.32
N ASP A 390 5.09 -3.83 49.76
CA ASP A 390 5.46 -5.09 50.40
C ASP A 390 6.84 -5.58 49.91
N TYR A 391 7.43 -4.87 48.95
CA TYR A 391 8.73 -5.21 48.38
C TYR A 391 9.81 -5.33 49.47
N ALA A 392 9.89 -4.39 50.40
CA ALA A 392 10.90 -4.39 51.46
C ALA A 392 10.95 -5.69 52.29
N GLU A 393 9.79 -6.35 52.45
CA GLU A 393 9.63 -7.52 53.31
C GLU A 393 9.73 -8.84 52.54
N TYR A 394 9.22 -8.87 51.31
CA TYR A 394 9.12 -10.10 50.51
C TYR A 394 10.01 -10.10 49.27
N GLY A 395 10.34 -8.94 48.72
CA GLY A 395 11.17 -8.73 47.53
C GLY A 395 12.56 -9.37 47.62
N PRO A 396 13.34 -9.11 48.70
CA PRO A 396 14.68 -9.70 48.85
C PRO A 396 14.71 -11.23 48.80
N LYS A 397 13.61 -11.92 49.13
CA LYS A 397 13.53 -13.40 49.05
C LYS A 397 13.53 -13.92 47.60
N PHE A 398 13.30 -13.03 46.63
CA PHE A 398 13.32 -13.32 45.19
C PHE A 398 14.62 -12.87 44.51
N GLU A 399 15.56 -12.23 45.23
CA GLU A 399 16.86 -11.80 44.70
C GLU A 399 17.88 -12.97 44.75
N ILE A 400 18.21 -13.53 43.58
CA ILE A 400 19.24 -14.58 43.42
C ILE A 400 20.59 -13.94 43.07
N ASP A 401 21.66 -14.41 43.69
CA ASP A 401 23.03 -14.03 43.33
C ASP A 401 23.53 -14.82 42.12
N PHE A 402 23.05 -14.44 40.93
CA PHE A 402 23.44 -15.07 39.67
C PHE A 402 24.94 -14.98 39.39
N ALA A 403 25.64 -13.96 39.91
CA ALA A 403 27.08 -13.82 39.70
C ALA A 403 27.85 -14.97 40.36
N THR A 404 27.50 -15.32 41.59
CA THR A 404 28.10 -16.46 42.30
C THR A 404 27.76 -17.79 41.61
N VAL A 405 26.52 -17.95 41.14
CA VAL A 405 26.06 -19.17 40.45
C VAL A 405 26.77 -19.39 39.12
N PHE A 406 26.95 -18.33 38.33
CA PHE A 406 27.54 -18.41 36.99
C PHE A 406 29.07 -18.33 36.98
N ALA A 407 29.72 -18.07 38.11
CA ALA A 407 31.18 -18.00 38.24
C ALA A 407 31.91 -19.28 37.82
N ASP A 408 31.29 -20.45 38.00
CA ASP A 408 31.86 -21.75 37.65
C ASP A 408 31.26 -22.35 36.36
N THR A 409 30.53 -21.55 35.56
CA THR A 409 29.87 -22.01 34.32
C THR A 409 30.84 -22.76 33.41
N ALA A 410 32.04 -22.22 33.15
CA ALA A 410 33.01 -22.86 32.28
C ALA A 410 33.48 -24.22 32.82
N LYS A 411 33.56 -24.38 34.16
CA LYS A 411 33.92 -25.66 34.80
C LYS A 411 32.80 -26.69 34.64
N TYR A 412 31.54 -26.30 34.82
CA TYR A 412 30.39 -27.18 34.57
C TYR A 412 30.33 -27.64 33.12
N LEU A 413 30.51 -26.74 32.16
CA LEU A 413 30.55 -27.09 30.74
C LEU A 413 31.71 -28.04 30.41
N ALA A 414 32.92 -27.76 30.91
CA ALA A 414 34.07 -28.65 30.73
C ALA A 414 33.82 -30.05 31.32
N LEU A 415 33.19 -30.13 32.50
CA LEU A 415 32.78 -31.40 33.11
C LEU A 415 31.78 -32.15 32.23
N VAL A 416 30.73 -31.48 31.75
CA VAL A 416 29.71 -32.08 30.87
C VAL A 416 30.34 -32.62 29.59
N ALA A 417 31.20 -31.84 28.92
CA ALA A 417 31.90 -32.27 27.72
C ALA A 417 32.80 -33.49 27.98
N LYS A 418 33.52 -33.49 29.11
CA LYS A 418 34.38 -34.62 29.51
C LYS A 418 33.55 -35.89 29.77
N VAL A 419 32.48 -35.80 30.55
CA VAL A 419 31.64 -36.96 30.89
C VAL A 419 30.94 -37.52 29.65
N ALA A 420 30.47 -36.64 28.74
CA ALA A 420 29.86 -37.06 27.47
C ALA A 420 30.85 -37.82 26.56
N ARG A 421 32.14 -37.47 26.59
CA ARG A 421 33.20 -38.17 25.85
C ARG A 421 33.64 -39.47 26.51
N ASP A 422 33.91 -39.44 27.81
CA ASP A 422 34.55 -40.53 28.54
C ASP A 422 33.62 -41.73 28.77
N ARG A 423 32.28 -41.52 28.70
CA ARG A 423 31.22 -42.56 28.83
C ARG A 423 31.37 -43.47 30.06
N LYS A 424 32.01 -43.02 31.15
CA LYS A 424 32.41 -43.86 32.29
C LYS A 424 31.86 -43.44 33.66
N PRO A 425 32.12 -42.24 34.22
CA PRO A 425 31.49 -41.87 35.48
C PRO A 425 30.11 -41.23 35.26
N ALA A 426 29.16 -41.48 36.16
CA ALA A 426 27.92 -40.72 36.24
C ALA A 426 28.25 -39.25 36.54
N ILE A 427 27.52 -38.31 35.93
CA ILE A 427 27.82 -36.88 36.03
C ILE A 427 27.85 -36.36 37.47
N ALA A 428 27.04 -36.93 38.35
CA ALA A 428 27.01 -36.57 39.77
C ALA A 428 28.32 -36.90 40.50
N ASP A 429 28.94 -38.03 40.19
CA ASP A 429 30.20 -38.45 40.82
C ASP A 429 31.38 -37.65 40.26
N ALA A 430 31.36 -37.38 38.95
CA ALA A 430 32.33 -36.52 38.30
C ALA A 430 32.27 -35.07 38.84
N ALA A 431 31.07 -34.57 39.13
CA ALA A 431 30.88 -33.25 39.74
C ALA A 431 31.47 -33.18 41.15
N LYS A 432 31.20 -34.19 42.01
CA LYS A 432 31.79 -34.26 43.35
C LYS A 432 33.32 -34.28 43.31
N ALA A 433 33.90 -35.07 42.41
CA ALA A 433 35.36 -35.14 42.24
C ALA A 433 35.98 -33.81 41.77
N ALA A 434 35.21 -33.00 41.04
CA ALA A 434 35.61 -31.68 40.57
C ALA A 434 35.28 -30.53 41.56
N GLY A 435 34.71 -30.84 42.74
CA GLY A 435 34.27 -29.82 43.71
C GLY A 435 33.09 -28.98 43.24
N LEU A 436 32.27 -29.50 42.31
CA LEU A 436 31.11 -28.84 41.75
C LEU A 436 29.81 -29.40 42.33
N ASP A 437 28.73 -28.61 42.33
CA ASP A 437 27.41 -29.04 42.80
C ASP A 437 26.84 -30.14 41.87
N PRO A 438 26.55 -31.35 42.39
CA PRO A 438 26.10 -32.46 41.54
C PRO A 438 24.72 -32.23 40.90
N ALA A 439 23.83 -31.51 41.57
CA ALA A 439 22.49 -31.25 41.07
C ALA A 439 22.52 -30.20 39.95
N LEU A 440 23.34 -29.16 40.11
CA LEU A 440 23.57 -28.15 39.07
C LEU A 440 24.33 -28.73 37.87
N ALA A 441 25.30 -29.62 38.09
CA ALA A 441 26.00 -30.33 37.02
C ALA A 441 25.04 -31.19 36.17
N LYS A 442 24.11 -31.89 36.81
CA LYS A 442 23.05 -32.64 36.11
C LYS A 442 22.19 -31.71 35.25
N ARG A 443 21.80 -30.54 35.77
CA ARG A 443 21.04 -29.54 35.00
C ARG A 443 21.81 -28.99 33.81
N TRP A 444 23.11 -28.74 33.95
CA TRP A 444 23.95 -28.33 32.81
C TRP A 444 24.01 -29.40 31.71
N ALA A 445 24.09 -30.69 32.05
CA ALA A 445 24.01 -31.77 31.06
C ALA A 445 22.64 -31.84 30.36
N GLU A 446 21.56 -31.65 31.10
CA GLU A 446 20.20 -31.62 30.53
C GLU A 446 19.98 -30.39 29.63
N VAL A 447 20.43 -29.21 30.07
CA VAL A 447 20.33 -27.95 29.30
C VAL A 447 21.11 -28.06 27.99
N THR A 448 22.34 -28.51 28.06
CA THR A 448 23.16 -28.71 26.85
C THR A 448 22.66 -29.89 26.02
N GLY A 449 21.96 -30.81 26.67
CA GLY A 449 21.47 -32.11 26.18
C GLY A 449 22.60 -33.06 25.77
N LEU A 450 23.75 -32.92 26.42
CA LEU A 450 24.82 -33.91 26.42
C LEU A 450 24.62 -34.81 27.64
N ILE A 451 23.60 -35.69 27.57
CA ILE A 451 23.25 -36.62 28.65
C ILE A 451 24.11 -37.88 28.51
N PRO A 452 24.82 -38.30 29.57
CA PRO A 452 25.56 -39.55 29.55
C PRO A 452 24.66 -40.69 30.02
N GLU A 453 24.20 -41.59 29.14
CA GLU A 453 23.96 -43.01 29.46
C GLU A 453 23.65 -43.89 28.22
N ALA A 454 23.74 -45.21 28.45
CA ALA A 454 24.16 -46.28 27.54
C ALA A 454 23.55 -46.36 26.12
N VAL A 455 24.38 -46.88 25.21
CA VAL A 455 24.15 -47.09 23.77
C VAL A 455 22.97 -48.04 23.51
N ASP A 456 21.90 -47.54 22.89
CA ASP A 456 21.13 -48.33 21.91
C ASP A 456 21.67 -47.97 20.52
N ALA A 457 22.33 -48.92 19.85
CA ALA A 457 23.05 -48.70 18.60
C ALA A 457 22.15 -48.40 17.37
N GLU A 458 20.85 -48.18 17.56
CA GLU A 458 19.88 -47.87 16.48
C GLU A 458 19.33 -46.43 16.51
N PHE A 459 19.69 -45.58 17.47
CA PHE A 459 19.13 -44.21 17.60
C PHE A 459 20.22 -43.14 17.82
N PRO A 460 20.55 -42.33 16.79
CA PRO A 460 21.61 -41.33 16.91
C PRO A 460 21.23 -40.08 17.73
N ASP A 461 19.95 -39.79 17.97
CA ASP A 461 19.49 -38.53 18.57
C ASP A 461 18.44 -38.69 19.68
N ARG A 462 18.49 -37.71 20.62
CA ARG A 462 17.76 -37.59 21.89
C ARG A 462 16.29 -38.08 21.84
N PRO A 463 15.96 -39.27 22.38
CA PRO A 463 14.58 -39.71 22.44
C PRO A 463 13.78 -38.90 23.48
N VAL A 464 12.65 -38.35 23.06
CA VAL A 464 11.59 -37.84 23.96
C VAL A 464 10.36 -38.76 23.89
N PRO A 465 9.57 -38.88 24.97
CA PRO A 465 8.26 -39.53 24.90
C PRO A 465 7.38 -38.86 23.84
N ALA A 466 6.77 -39.64 22.96
CA ALA A 466 5.90 -39.11 21.91
C ALA A 466 4.52 -38.73 22.46
N ASP A 467 4.09 -37.49 22.21
CA ASP A 467 2.72 -37.06 22.52
C ASP A 467 1.67 -37.88 21.75
N THR A 468 0.51 -38.08 22.36
CA THR A 468 -0.64 -38.72 21.70
C THR A 468 -1.09 -37.90 20.49
N ILE A 469 -1.08 -38.52 19.31
CA ILE A 469 -1.65 -37.94 18.08
C ILE A 469 -3.00 -38.58 17.76
N THR A 470 -3.97 -37.75 17.40
CA THR A 470 -5.34 -38.17 17.07
C THR A 470 -5.67 -37.80 15.63
N LEU A 471 -6.37 -38.65 14.89
CA LEU A 471 -6.83 -38.31 13.54
C LEU A 471 -7.81 -37.13 13.55
N LEU A 472 -7.79 -36.32 12.49
CA LEU A 472 -8.90 -35.45 12.14
C LEU A 472 -10.03 -36.32 11.59
N ASP A 473 -11.21 -36.18 12.17
CA ASP A 473 -12.29 -37.18 12.14
C ASP A 473 -13.61 -36.68 11.52
N ASP A 474 -13.61 -35.47 10.96
CA ASP A 474 -14.75 -34.87 10.27
C ASP A 474 -14.38 -34.27 8.92
N LYS A 475 -15.29 -34.32 7.96
CA LYS A 475 -15.02 -33.88 6.58
C LYS A 475 -15.19 -32.36 6.45
N VAL A 476 -14.32 -31.75 5.66
CA VAL A 476 -14.48 -30.39 5.15
C VAL A 476 -14.80 -30.49 3.67
N GLU A 477 -16.05 -30.21 3.31
CA GLU A 477 -16.48 -30.15 1.92
C GLU A 477 -16.66 -28.69 1.51
N LYS A 478 -16.14 -28.34 0.32
CA LYS A 478 -16.27 -26.99 -0.27
C LYS A 478 -15.85 -25.88 0.70
N ALA A 479 -14.62 -25.97 1.22
CA ALA A 479 -14.09 -25.02 2.20
C ALA A 479 -14.26 -23.57 1.72
N SER A 480 -14.84 -22.72 2.58
CA SER A 480 -15.19 -21.32 2.27
C SER A 480 -15.96 -21.13 0.94
N GLY A 481 -16.79 -22.09 0.57
CA GLY A 481 -17.60 -22.06 -0.66
C GLY A 481 -16.85 -22.44 -1.93
N LYS A 482 -15.60 -22.90 -1.85
CA LYS A 482 -14.78 -23.30 -3.01
C LYS A 482 -14.91 -24.80 -3.29
N PRO A 483 -15.57 -25.23 -4.39
CA PRO A 483 -15.83 -26.65 -4.64
C PRO A 483 -14.56 -27.52 -4.78
N ALA A 484 -13.47 -26.92 -5.24
CA ALA A 484 -12.19 -27.60 -5.43
C ALA A 484 -11.40 -27.79 -4.13
N VAL A 485 -11.81 -27.16 -3.02
CA VAL A 485 -11.06 -27.20 -1.76
C VAL A 485 -11.81 -28.05 -0.73
N ASN A 486 -11.24 -29.21 -0.41
CA ASN A 486 -11.84 -30.20 0.50
C ASN A 486 -10.80 -30.67 1.52
N GLY A 487 -11.19 -31.38 2.58
CA GLY A 487 -10.23 -31.83 3.58
C GLY A 487 -10.83 -32.43 4.85
N TRP A 488 -10.09 -32.34 5.95
CA TRP A 488 -10.45 -32.93 7.25
C TRP A 488 -10.28 -31.93 8.38
N LYS A 489 -11.17 -31.97 9.36
CA LYS A 489 -11.12 -31.15 10.58
C LYS A 489 -11.45 -31.97 11.81
N LYS A 490 -11.24 -31.39 12.99
CA LYS A 490 -11.71 -31.95 14.25
C LYS A 490 -13.23 -31.84 14.35
N LYS A 491 -13.88 -32.96 14.63
CA LYS A 491 -15.34 -33.04 14.77
C LYS A 491 -15.86 -32.04 15.81
N GLY A 492 -16.92 -31.32 15.42
CA GLY A 492 -17.59 -30.33 16.28
C GLY A 492 -16.88 -28.97 16.38
N THR A 493 -15.81 -28.75 15.60
CA THR A 493 -15.06 -27.50 15.55
C THR A 493 -14.71 -27.13 14.11
N ASP A 494 -14.34 -25.87 13.85
CA ASP A 494 -13.83 -25.46 12.53
C ASP A 494 -12.31 -25.65 12.37
N LEU A 495 -11.60 -25.74 13.49
CA LEU A 495 -10.14 -25.92 13.58
C LEU A 495 -9.81 -26.92 14.70
N PRO A 496 -8.65 -27.61 14.65
CA PRO A 496 -7.66 -27.60 13.57
C PRO A 496 -8.18 -28.26 12.29
N THR A 497 -7.63 -27.86 11.15
CA THR A 497 -8.07 -28.36 9.82
C THR A 497 -6.89 -28.57 8.86
N VAL A 498 -7.09 -29.50 7.93
CA VAL A 498 -6.25 -29.70 6.72
C VAL A 498 -7.16 -29.62 5.52
N VAL A 499 -6.74 -28.88 4.49
CA VAL A 499 -7.46 -28.70 3.24
C VAL A 499 -6.52 -28.91 2.05
N ALA A 500 -7.05 -29.47 0.98
CA ALA A 500 -6.37 -29.73 -0.27
C ALA A 500 -7.12 -29.04 -1.41
N ASN A 501 -6.37 -28.41 -2.32
CA ASN A 501 -6.91 -27.83 -3.54
C ASN A 501 -6.75 -28.83 -4.69
N ASN A 502 -7.87 -29.38 -5.17
CA ASN A 502 -7.91 -30.34 -6.29
C ASN A 502 -7.94 -29.66 -7.67
N SER A 503 -7.86 -28.32 -7.74
CA SER A 503 -7.80 -27.61 -9.02
C SER A 503 -6.36 -27.32 -9.46
N ASP A 504 -6.23 -27.00 -10.74
CA ASP A 504 -5.00 -26.48 -11.33
C ASP A 504 -4.88 -24.95 -11.21
N ALA A 505 -5.81 -24.31 -10.48
CA ALA A 505 -5.81 -22.88 -10.20
C ALA A 505 -5.47 -22.60 -8.73
N VAL A 506 -5.01 -21.38 -8.44
CA VAL A 506 -4.87 -20.91 -7.06
C VAL A 506 -6.27 -20.65 -6.50
N GLU A 507 -6.60 -21.26 -5.36
CA GLU A 507 -7.84 -21.00 -4.64
C GLU A 507 -7.60 -20.07 -3.45
N GLN A 508 -8.60 -19.24 -3.15
CA GLN A 508 -8.58 -18.30 -2.03
C GLN A 508 -9.61 -18.71 -0.99
N ILE A 509 -9.14 -19.16 0.17
CA ILE A 509 -9.94 -19.59 1.30
C ILE A 509 -9.38 -18.98 2.60
N PRO A 510 -9.95 -17.82 3.00
CA PRO A 510 -9.25 -16.63 3.51
C PRO A 510 -7.78 -16.36 3.12
N GLY A 511 -6.90 -17.37 3.13
CA GLY A 511 -5.55 -17.33 2.57
C GLY A 511 -5.42 -18.08 1.24
N ARG A 512 -4.22 -18.08 0.68
CA ARG A 512 -3.91 -18.66 -0.64
C ARG A 512 -3.65 -20.16 -0.54
N VAL A 513 -4.31 -20.98 -1.36
CA VAL A 513 -3.92 -22.38 -1.55
C VAL A 513 -3.55 -22.62 -3.01
N SER A 514 -2.30 -22.99 -3.24
CA SER A 514 -1.69 -23.22 -4.55
C SER A 514 -2.40 -24.35 -5.30
N PRO A 515 -2.29 -24.40 -6.64
CA PRO A 515 -2.75 -25.53 -7.44
C PRO A 515 -2.20 -26.84 -6.88
N ARG A 516 -3.05 -27.85 -6.73
CA ARG A 516 -2.66 -29.16 -6.15
C ARG A 516 -2.00 -29.08 -4.76
N GLY A 517 -2.18 -27.97 -4.06
CA GLY A 517 -1.52 -27.69 -2.78
C GLY A 517 -2.31 -28.22 -1.58
N ILE A 518 -1.58 -28.45 -0.48
CA ILE A 518 -2.14 -28.82 0.83
C ILE A 518 -1.86 -27.67 1.81
N ALA A 519 -2.88 -27.24 2.52
CA ALA A 519 -2.78 -26.23 3.57
C ALA A 519 -3.40 -26.73 4.86
N VAL A 520 -2.87 -26.23 5.98
CA VAL A 520 -3.28 -26.62 7.33
C VAL A 520 -3.49 -25.37 8.18
N HIS A 521 -4.32 -25.48 9.22
CA HIS A 521 -4.53 -24.40 10.17
C HIS A 521 -4.68 -24.96 11.60
N PRO A 522 -3.81 -24.54 12.55
CA PRO A 522 -3.83 -24.99 13.94
C PRO A 522 -4.84 -24.21 14.79
N THR A 523 -4.86 -24.49 16.10
CA THR A 523 -5.51 -23.69 17.15
C THR A 523 -4.48 -23.32 18.22
N PRO A 524 -4.79 -22.39 19.15
CA PRO A 524 -3.86 -22.05 20.25
C PRO A 524 -3.45 -23.23 21.14
N THR A 525 -4.25 -24.30 21.16
CA THR A 525 -4.09 -25.43 22.07
C THR A 525 -3.83 -26.76 21.38
N GLU A 526 -3.93 -26.81 20.04
CA GLU A 526 -3.71 -28.01 19.24
C GLU A 526 -3.01 -27.68 17.92
N TYR A 527 -1.89 -28.35 17.67
CA TYR A 527 -1.23 -28.33 16.36
C TYR A 527 -1.96 -29.23 15.36
N VAL A 528 -1.64 -29.05 14.08
CA VAL A 528 -2.10 -29.89 12.98
C VAL A 528 -0.91 -30.44 12.19
N ALA A 529 -0.97 -31.69 11.75
CA ALA A 529 0.16 -32.32 11.07
C ALA A 529 -0.26 -33.28 9.95
N ALA A 530 0.62 -33.39 8.96
CA ALA A 530 0.61 -34.48 7.98
C ALA A 530 1.63 -35.54 8.40
N VAL A 531 1.21 -36.80 8.40
CA VAL A 531 2.02 -37.95 8.81
C VAL A 531 2.23 -38.87 7.63
N TRP A 532 3.48 -39.21 7.35
CA TRP A 532 3.86 -40.31 6.47
C TRP A 532 4.16 -41.54 7.33
N THR A 533 3.45 -42.65 7.10
CA THR A 533 3.71 -43.94 7.74
C THR A 533 4.45 -44.83 6.76
N SER A 534 5.63 -45.30 7.15
CA SER A 534 6.52 -46.04 6.27
C SER A 534 5.88 -47.36 5.81
N PRO A 535 5.64 -47.55 4.50
CA PRO A 535 5.21 -48.83 3.96
C PRO A 535 6.40 -49.80 3.76
N ILE A 536 7.63 -49.32 3.95
CA ILE A 536 8.88 -50.02 3.63
C ILE A 536 9.83 -50.09 4.83
N GLU A 537 10.87 -50.90 4.66
CA GLU A 537 12.07 -50.87 5.48
C GLU A 537 13.26 -50.47 4.59
N GLY A 538 14.09 -49.54 5.07
CA GLY A 538 15.23 -49.06 4.30
C GLY A 538 15.56 -47.60 4.59
N ARG A 539 16.43 -47.05 3.74
CA ARG A 539 16.87 -45.65 3.83
C ARG A 539 15.97 -44.76 2.98
N VAL A 540 15.50 -43.65 3.56
CA VAL A 540 14.72 -42.63 2.86
C VAL A 540 15.35 -41.24 3.00
N LEU A 541 15.14 -40.40 2.00
CA LEU A 541 15.38 -38.96 2.02
C LEU A 541 14.07 -38.25 2.31
N VAL A 542 14.05 -37.47 3.40
CA VAL A 542 12.87 -36.70 3.82
C VAL A 542 13.12 -35.21 3.65
N GLY A 543 12.22 -34.52 2.95
CA GLY A 543 12.25 -33.07 2.76
C GLY A 543 10.89 -32.44 3.01
N ALA A 544 10.89 -31.21 3.52
CA ALA A 544 9.67 -30.47 3.83
C ALA A 544 9.81 -28.98 3.49
N ARG A 545 8.68 -28.34 3.19
CA ARG A 545 8.58 -26.88 3.03
C ARG A 545 7.31 -26.39 3.71
N VAL A 546 7.42 -25.31 4.46
CA VAL A 546 6.32 -24.69 5.21
C VAL A 546 6.22 -23.23 4.81
N ALA A 547 5.10 -22.80 4.26
CA ALA A 547 4.89 -21.44 3.78
C ALA A 547 3.63 -20.84 4.38
N HIS A 548 3.75 -19.65 4.99
CA HIS A 548 2.60 -18.97 5.56
C HIS A 548 1.71 -18.40 4.45
N ALA A 549 0.45 -18.84 4.39
CA ALA A 549 -0.42 -18.64 3.25
C ALA A 549 -1.29 -17.36 3.31
N HIS A 550 -1.14 -16.57 4.39
CA HIS A 550 -1.96 -15.39 4.64
C HIS A 550 -1.11 -14.14 4.96
N PRO A 551 -0.49 -13.48 3.96
CA PRO A 551 0.49 -12.41 4.21
C PRO A 551 -0.09 -11.12 4.83
N ALA A 552 -1.41 -10.96 4.91
CA ALA A 552 -2.07 -9.72 5.32
C ALA A 552 -2.28 -9.54 6.84
N CYS A 553 -2.23 -10.61 7.65
CA CYS A 553 -2.50 -10.58 9.10
C CYS A 553 -1.92 -11.80 9.81
N GLY A 554 -1.81 -11.75 11.15
CA GLY A 554 -1.29 -12.81 12.01
C GLY A 554 0.08 -12.49 12.62
N ASN A 555 0.78 -13.49 13.16
CA ASN A 555 2.20 -13.40 13.56
C ASN A 555 3.07 -14.50 12.94
N GLY A 556 2.49 -15.28 12.01
CA GLY A 556 3.13 -16.44 11.40
C GLY A 556 2.99 -17.70 12.26
N VAL A 557 3.64 -18.78 11.85
CA VAL A 557 3.47 -20.11 12.47
C VAL A 557 4.78 -20.68 13.00
N ALA A 558 4.66 -21.67 13.87
CA ALA A 558 5.76 -22.55 14.22
C ALA A 558 5.59 -23.92 13.56
N TRP A 559 6.70 -24.62 13.32
CA TRP A 559 6.67 -25.92 12.65
C TRP A 559 7.79 -26.83 13.13
N TRP A 560 7.61 -28.14 12.97
CA TRP A 560 8.67 -29.13 13.13
C TRP A 560 8.44 -30.37 12.27
N LEU A 561 9.54 -31.06 11.97
CA LEU A 561 9.59 -32.38 11.36
C LEU A 561 10.12 -33.37 12.41
N GLU A 562 9.36 -34.44 12.65
CA GLU A 562 9.64 -35.41 13.70
C GLU A 562 9.58 -36.85 13.17
N PHE A 563 10.52 -37.68 13.59
CA PHE A 563 10.54 -39.12 13.37
C PHE A 563 10.01 -39.85 14.61
N ARG A 564 9.12 -40.83 14.42
CA ARG A 564 8.56 -41.66 15.50
C ARG A 564 8.73 -43.15 15.21
N ARG A 565 9.13 -43.89 16.24
CA ARG A 565 9.13 -45.36 16.28
C ARG A 565 8.54 -45.81 17.61
N GLY A 566 7.41 -46.50 17.56
CA GLY A 566 6.65 -46.84 18.77
C GLY A 566 6.16 -45.59 19.52
N ASP A 567 6.51 -45.53 20.80
CA ASP A 567 6.22 -44.42 21.74
C ASP A 567 7.36 -43.39 21.84
N ARG A 568 8.42 -43.55 21.03
CA ARG A 568 9.57 -42.64 20.98
C ARG A 568 9.49 -41.70 19.79
N ALA A 569 9.95 -40.47 20.01
CA ALA A 569 10.07 -39.44 18.99
C ALA A 569 11.45 -38.77 18.98
N ALA A 570 11.89 -38.35 17.80
CA ALA A 570 13.09 -37.54 17.57
C ALA A 570 12.77 -36.39 16.60
N VAL A 571 13.11 -35.15 16.96
CA VAL A 571 12.90 -33.98 16.10
C VAL A 571 14.06 -33.90 15.10
N LEU A 572 13.75 -33.91 13.80
CA LEU A 572 14.71 -33.82 12.71
C LEU A 572 14.96 -32.37 12.29
N ALA A 573 13.95 -31.52 12.38
CA ALA A 573 14.05 -30.08 12.12
C ALA A 573 12.90 -29.34 12.80
N ASP A 574 13.11 -28.08 13.17
CA ASP A 574 12.07 -27.20 13.69
C ASP A 574 12.36 -25.73 13.36
N GLY A 575 11.34 -24.87 13.48
CA GLY A 575 11.52 -23.45 13.30
C GLY A 575 10.22 -22.66 13.36
N ALA A 576 10.31 -21.39 12.98
CA ALA A 576 9.16 -20.50 12.83
C ALA A 576 9.18 -19.84 11.45
N VAL A 577 7.99 -19.58 10.91
CA VAL A 577 7.77 -18.89 9.64
C VAL A 577 7.08 -17.56 9.95
N ASN A 578 7.73 -16.45 9.63
CA ASN A 578 7.12 -15.13 9.75
C ASN A 578 6.01 -14.93 8.69
N LEU A 579 5.20 -13.88 8.85
CA LEU A 579 4.15 -13.50 7.90
C LEU A 579 4.64 -13.47 6.44
N GLY A 580 3.98 -14.25 5.59
CA GLY A 580 4.27 -14.35 4.16
C GLY A 580 5.61 -15.01 3.80
N ALA A 581 6.39 -15.45 4.80
CA ALA A 581 7.67 -16.10 4.59
C ALA A 581 7.53 -17.61 4.31
N THR A 582 8.65 -18.27 4.07
CA THR A 582 8.74 -19.71 3.88
C THR A 582 9.96 -20.26 4.61
N ALA A 583 9.85 -21.47 5.14
CA ALA A 583 10.96 -22.28 5.61
C ALA A 583 11.09 -23.54 4.75
N ASP A 584 12.32 -23.84 4.33
CA ASP A 584 12.68 -25.06 3.62
C ASP A 584 13.53 -25.93 4.56
N CYS A 585 13.16 -27.20 4.70
CA CYS A 585 13.95 -28.22 5.37
C CYS A 585 14.74 -28.98 4.29
N PRO A 586 16.10 -28.88 4.27
CA PRO A 586 16.93 -29.69 3.39
C PRO A 586 16.62 -31.18 3.57
N ALA A 587 16.81 -31.96 2.50
CA ALA A 587 16.56 -33.39 2.54
C ALA A 587 17.49 -34.08 3.56
N GLN A 588 16.91 -34.79 4.52
CA GLN A 588 17.65 -35.53 5.54
C GLN A 588 17.53 -37.03 5.29
N THR A 589 18.58 -37.78 5.63
CA THR A 589 18.56 -39.24 5.49
C THR A 589 18.05 -39.88 6.78
N VAL A 590 17.04 -40.74 6.67
CA VAL A 590 16.47 -41.47 7.81
C VAL A 590 16.35 -42.95 7.46
N ASN A 591 16.73 -43.84 8.40
CA ASN A 591 16.49 -45.27 8.27
C ASN A 591 15.16 -45.64 8.93
N VAL A 592 14.23 -46.16 8.14
CA VAL A 592 12.85 -46.46 8.56
C VAL A 592 12.60 -47.96 8.54
N LYS A 593 11.77 -48.43 9.47
CA LYS A 593 11.12 -49.74 9.48
C LYS A 593 9.65 -49.56 9.07
N LYS A 594 9.01 -50.64 8.62
CA LYS A 594 7.59 -50.59 8.27
C LYS A 594 6.76 -50.19 9.49
N GLY A 595 5.92 -49.17 9.36
CA GLY A 595 5.11 -48.60 10.45
C GLY A 595 5.76 -47.44 11.22
N ASP A 596 7.04 -47.12 10.98
CA ASP A 596 7.63 -45.88 11.49
C ASP A 596 6.92 -44.66 10.88
N ARG A 597 6.91 -43.54 11.60
CA ARG A 597 6.17 -42.33 11.17
C ARG A 597 7.08 -41.12 11.07
N LEU A 598 6.91 -40.34 10.00
CA LEU A 598 7.47 -39.00 9.87
C LEU A 598 6.32 -37.99 9.95
N VAL A 599 6.42 -37.01 10.85
CA VAL A 599 5.36 -36.07 11.20
C VAL A 599 5.82 -34.66 10.87
N LEU A 600 5.16 -33.99 9.91
CA LEU A 600 5.34 -32.57 9.64
C LEU A 600 4.19 -31.80 10.28
N ALA A 601 4.48 -31.08 11.36
CA ALA A 601 3.50 -30.37 12.16
C ALA A 601 3.62 -28.85 12.02
N VAL A 602 2.46 -28.18 12.11
CA VAL A 602 2.31 -26.72 12.15
C VAL A 602 1.47 -26.35 13.36
N ASP A 603 1.93 -25.35 14.10
CA ASP A 603 1.35 -24.91 15.36
C ASP A 603 1.21 -23.39 15.44
N ALA A 604 0.31 -22.94 16.32
CA ALA A 604 -0.01 -21.54 16.57
C ALA A 604 1.16 -20.87 17.30
N ARG A 605 1.81 -19.89 16.65
CA ARG A 605 2.99 -19.25 17.22
C ARG A 605 2.61 -18.37 18.41
N ASP A 606 3.23 -18.60 19.57
CA ASP A 606 2.93 -17.87 20.80
C ASP A 606 1.44 -17.95 21.20
N GLY A 607 0.73 -19.01 20.80
CA GLY A 607 -0.72 -19.19 21.02
C GLY A 607 -1.61 -18.29 20.15
N ASN A 608 -1.04 -17.49 19.25
CA ASN A 608 -1.77 -16.75 18.24
C ASN A 608 -1.95 -17.65 17.01
N HIS A 609 -3.19 -17.74 16.52
CA HIS A 609 -3.59 -18.55 15.37
C HIS A 609 -4.37 -17.73 14.34
N VAL A 610 -4.41 -16.40 14.50
CA VAL A 610 -5.18 -15.51 13.64
C VAL A 610 -4.50 -15.48 12.27
N CYS A 611 -5.24 -15.90 11.23
CA CYS A 611 -4.74 -15.96 9.86
C CYS A 611 -3.63 -17.01 9.62
N ASP A 612 -3.57 -18.09 10.40
CA ASP A 612 -2.46 -19.07 10.34
C ASP A 612 -2.61 -20.20 9.32
N LEU A 613 -3.36 -19.95 8.25
CA LEU A 613 -3.39 -20.87 7.12
C LEU A 613 -1.96 -21.03 6.57
N THR A 614 -1.50 -22.27 6.46
CA THR A 614 -0.11 -22.59 6.14
C THR A 614 -0.05 -23.68 5.10
N GLU A 615 0.61 -23.41 3.97
CA GLU A 615 0.90 -24.43 2.97
C GLU A 615 2.04 -25.32 3.44
N ILE A 616 1.85 -26.64 3.30
CA ILE A 616 2.87 -27.64 3.59
C ILE A 616 3.19 -28.44 2.34
N ARG A 617 4.48 -28.69 2.11
CA ARG A 617 4.96 -29.70 1.18
C ARG A 617 5.79 -30.71 1.94
N PHE A 618 5.58 -31.98 1.65
CA PHE A 618 6.22 -33.06 2.36
C PHE A 618 6.55 -34.19 1.37
N LYS A 619 7.84 -34.47 1.23
CA LYS A 619 8.36 -35.43 0.26
C LYS A 619 9.26 -36.44 0.96
N VAL A 620 9.03 -37.71 0.67
CA VAL A 620 9.85 -38.84 1.14
C VAL A 620 10.22 -39.67 -0.07
N GLY A 621 11.48 -40.01 -0.27
CA GLY A 621 11.90 -40.83 -1.41
C GLY A 621 13.05 -41.76 -1.07
N GLU A 622 13.13 -42.90 -1.74
CA GLU A 622 14.31 -43.76 -1.66
C GLU A 622 15.44 -43.18 -2.53
N PRO A 623 16.64 -42.93 -1.98
CA PRO A 623 17.75 -42.34 -2.73
C PRO A 623 18.12 -43.13 -3.99
N ASP A 624 18.05 -44.46 -3.90
CA ASP A 624 18.47 -45.39 -4.96
C ASP A 624 17.31 -45.83 -5.88
N ARG A 625 16.09 -45.36 -5.61
CA ARG A 625 14.86 -45.72 -6.34
C ARG A 625 13.95 -44.50 -6.53
N PRO A 626 14.26 -43.61 -7.49
CA PRO A 626 13.54 -42.36 -7.69
C PRO A 626 12.05 -42.55 -8.00
N GLU A 627 11.66 -43.69 -8.59
CA GLU A 627 10.27 -44.08 -8.82
C GLU A 627 9.48 -44.34 -7.51
N ARG A 628 10.18 -44.62 -6.40
CA ARG A 628 9.58 -44.81 -5.06
C ARG A 628 9.69 -43.53 -4.25
N THR A 629 8.93 -42.54 -4.71
CA THR A 629 8.82 -41.22 -4.08
C THR A 629 7.37 -40.97 -3.64
N TRP A 630 7.17 -40.72 -2.36
CA TRP A 630 5.94 -40.21 -1.77
C TRP A 630 5.98 -38.67 -1.74
N ASP A 631 4.92 -38.06 -2.23
CA ASP A 631 4.80 -36.60 -2.30
C ASP A 631 3.37 -36.27 -1.91
N LEU A 632 3.23 -35.60 -0.76
CA LEU A 632 1.95 -35.32 -0.15
C LEU A 632 0.99 -34.62 -1.11
N SER A 633 1.48 -33.68 -1.93
CA SER A 633 0.63 -32.94 -2.86
C SER A 633 0.16 -33.82 -4.01
N LEU A 634 1.04 -34.66 -4.57
CA LEU A 634 0.69 -35.57 -5.66
C LEU A 634 -0.19 -36.74 -5.20
N ASP A 635 0.02 -37.24 -3.98
CA ASP A 635 -0.73 -38.39 -3.45
C ASP A 635 -2.14 -38.01 -3.00
N VAL A 636 -2.31 -36.81 -2.44
CA VAL A 636 -3.53 -36.46 -1.69
C VAL A 636 -4.42 -35.45 -2.42
N SER A 637 -3.87 -34.46 -3.14
CA SER A 637 -4.66 -33.32 -3.63
C SER A 637 -5.82 -33.71 -4.55
N GLY A 638 -5.69 -34.83 -5.26
CA GLY A 638 -6.71 -35.42 -6.13
C GLY A 638 -7.97 -35.93 -5.42
N GLY A 639 -7.84 -36.33 -4.15
CA GLY A 639 -8.82 -37.17 -3.46
C GLY A 639 -8.65 -37.17 -1.94
N VAL A 640 -8.42 -36.02 -1.32
CA VAL A 640 -8.16 -35.92 0.14
C VAL A 640 -9.26 -36.56 1.00
N LEU A 641 -10.51 -36.62 0.51
CA LEU A 641 -11.66 -37.19 1.22
C LEU A 641 -11.79 -38.72 1.09
N ASP A 642 -10.92 -39.38 0.32
CA ASP A 642 -10.97 -40.84 0.10
C ASP A 642 -10.70 -41.63 1.38
N GLY A 643 -10.01 -41.02 2.34
CA GLY A 643 -9.80 -41.57 3.67
C GLY A 643 -8.84 -40.74 4.52
N ASN A 644 -8.93 -40.93 5.83
CA ASN A 644 -7.91 -40.50 6.78
C ASN A 644 -7.77 -41.59 7.86
N PRO A 645 -6.82 -42.54 7.74
CA PRO A 645 -5.65 -42.54 6.84
C PRO A 645 -5.95 -42.65 5.34
N HIS A 646 -5.13 -41.99 4.53
CA HIS A 646 -5.20 -41.91 3.07
C HIS A 646 -4.16 -42.83 2.39
N ALA A 647 -4.47 -43.37 1.21
CA ALA A 647 -3.58 -44.26 0.45
C ALA A 647 -2.61 -43.47 -0.44
N ASP A 648 -1.42 -43.99 -0.68
CA ASP A 648 -0.52 -43.36 -1.66
C ASP A 648 -0.89 -43.73 -3.11
N ARG A 649 -0.24 -43.08 -4.09
CA ARG A 649 -0.37 -43.43 -5.50
C ARG A 649 0.33 -44.73 -5.91
N LEU A 650 1.14 -45.31 -5.01
CA LEU A 650 1.95 -46.51 -5.25
C LEU A 650 1.22 -47.80 -4.81
N GLY A 651 -0.04 -47.69 -4.37
CA GLY A 651 -0.90 -48.81 -3.99
C GLY A 651 -0.83 -49.22 -2.51
N ASN A 652 -0.10 -48.47 -1.67
CA ASN A 652 -0.03 -48.72 -0.24
C ASN A 652 -1.17 -48.01 0.50
N LYS A 653 -1.86 -48.74 1.36
CA LYS A 653 -2.97 -48.21 2.17
C LYS A 653 -2.43 -47.50 3.42
N GLY A 654 -3.03 -46.37 3.78
CA GLY A 654 -2.79 -45.67 5.05
C GLY A 654 -1.40 -45.07 5.19
N VAL A 655 -0.78 -44.67 4.08
CA VAL A 655 0.54 -44.03 4.09
C VAL A 655 0.46 -42.61 4.61
N TRP A 656 -0.58 -41.86 4.23
CA TRP A 656 -0.77 -40.49 4.67
C TRP A 656 -1.83 -40.43 5.77
N SER A 657 -1.62 -39.61 6.80
CA SER A 657 -2.64 -39.35 7.83
C SER A 657 -2.60 -37.90 8.26
N PHE A 658 -3.77 -37.32 8.48
CA PHE A 658 -3.96 -35.96 8.98
C PHE A 658 -4.36 -36.02 10.44
N VAL A 659 -3.52 -35.47 11.30
CA VAL A 659 -3.65 -35.61 12.75
C VAL A 659 -3.61 -34.25 13.44
N ARG A 660 -4.06 -34.27 14.69
CA ARG A 660 -3.88 -33.21 15.69
C ARG A 660 -3.19 -33.76 16.93
N GLY A 661 -2.54 -32.88 17.67
CA GLY A 661 -1.99 -33.16 18.99
C GLY A 661 -1.98 -31.90 19.84
N PRO A 662 -1.65 -32.00 21.14
CA PRO A 662 -1.60 -30.84 22.03
C PRO A 662 -0.57 -29.83 21.52
N ALA A 663 -0.93 -28.54 21.47
CA ALA A 663 -0.01 -27.49 21.07
C ALA A 663 1.27 -27.57 21.89
N ARG A 664 2.40 -27.43 21.21
CA ARG A 664 3.70 -27.32 21.85
C ARG A 664 3.94 -25.82 22.03
N PRO A 665 4.25 -25.33 23.23
CA PRO A 665 4.54 -23.92 23.42
C PRO A 665 5.74 -23.53 22.57
N THR A 666 5.45 -22.91 21.43
CA THR A 666 6.44 -22.49 20.45
C THR A 666 6.98 -21.14 20.90
N GLY A 667 8.30 -21.09 21.11
CA GLY A 667 8.99 -20.01 21.84
C GLY A 667 9.61 -20.47 23.17
N SER A 668 9.09 -21.52 23.81
CA SER A 668 9.77 -22.21 24.90
C SER A 668 10.44 -23.47 24.35
N GLY A 669 11.76 -23.43 24.13
CA GLY A 669 12.50 -24.54 23.55
C GLY A 669 12.38 -25.85 24.36
N SER A 670 11.41 -26.68 24.00
CA SER A 670 11.28 -28.05 24.51
C SER A 670 11.97 -29.09 23.60
N GLY A 671 12.64 -28.66 22.52
CA GLY A 671 13.68 -29.44 21.83
C GLY A 671 15.07 -28.80 21.84
N MET A 672 15.13 -27.48 22.07
CA MET A 672 16.39 -26.73 22.22
C MET A 672 16.32 -25.84 23.45
N THR A 673 16.79 -26.38 24.58
CA THR A 673 17.19 -25.61 25.76
C THR A 673 18.20 -24.50 25.42
N VAL A 674 18.88 -24.63 24.29
CA VAL A 674 19.93 -23.72 23.79
C VAL A 674 19.49 -23.12 22.45
N PRO A 675 19.31 -21.78 22.33
CA PRO A 675 18.92 -21.13 21.06
C PRO A 675 19.97 -21.35 19.95
N PRO A 676 19.54 -21.68 18.70
CA PRO A 676 20.44 -21.74 17.54
C PRO A 676 21.23 -20.44 17.35
N GLY A 677 22.52 -20.55 17.05
CA GLY A 677 23.41 -19.40 16.86
C GLY A 677 23.82 -18.67 18.15
N SER A 678 23.45 -19.20 19.32
CA SER A 678 24.00 -18.73 20.61
C SER A 678 25.39 -19.31 20.86
N VAL A 679 26.17 -18.64 21.71
CA VAL A 679 27.51 -19.09 22.10
C VAL A 679 27.51 -20.45 22.81
N LEU A 680 26.41 -20.81 23.49
CA LEU A 680 26.25 -22.15 24.06
C LEU A 680 25.92 -23.20 22.99
N ALA A 681 25.27 -22.81 21.89
CA ALA A 681 25.07 -23.70 20.74
C ALA A 681 26.41 -23.95 20.02
N GLU A 682 27.20 -22.89 19.77
CA GLU A 682 28.56 -23.01 19.23
C GLU A 682 29.43 -23.92 20.12
N TRP A 683 29.38 -23.69 21.44
CA TRP A 683 30.09 -24.51 22.41
C TRP A 683 29.71 -25.99 22.30
N ARG A 684 28.41 -26.29 22.19
CA ARG A 684 27.91 -27.67 22.13
C ARG A 684 28.45 -28.41 20.90
N GLU A 685 28.48 -27.76 19.75
CA GLU A 685 29.03 -28.34 18.51
C GLU A 685 30.55 -28.60 18.63
N ALA A 686 31.29 -27.70 19.29
CA ALA A 686 32.72 -27.90 19.53
C ALA A 686 33.00 -28.98 20.60
N ALA A 687 32.11 -29.13 21.59
CA ALA A 687 32.30 -30.04 22.73
C ALA A 687 32.18 -31.53 22.35
N THR A 688 31.43 -31.85 21.30
CA THR A 688 31.22 -33.22 20.80
C THR A 688 32.33 -33.71 19.87
N ASP A 689 33.17 -32.81 19.37
CA ASP A 689 34.31 -33.13 18.50
C ASP A 689 35.64 -33.13 19.30
N PRO A 690 36.31 -34.27 19.46
CA PRO A 690 37.61 -34.35 20.14
C PRO A 690 38.69 -33.42 19.54
N ALA A 691 38.64 -33.15 18.23
CA ALA A 691 39.60 -32.27 17.57
C ALA A 691 39.39 -30.78 17.89
N ARG A 692 38.20 -30.41 18.40
CA ARG A 692 37.82 -29.03 18.71
C ARG A 692 37.79 -28.71 20.20
N GLN A 693 38.45 -29.53 21.02
CA GLN A 693 38.45 -29.35 22.48
C GLN A 693 38.95 -27.96 22.93
N ALA A 694 40.05 -27.47 22.35
CA ALA A 694 40.58 -26.15 22.68
C ALA A 694 39.61 -25.01 22.30
N GLU A 695 38.77 -25.22 21.28
CA GLU A 695 37.72 -24.28 20.89
C GLU A 695 36.54 -24.34 21.87
N ALA A 696 36.13 -25.54 22.27
CA ALA A 696 35.10 -25.73 23.29
C ALA A 696 35.47 -25.06 24.62
N GLU A 697 36.74 -25.07 25.03
CA GLU A 697 37.19 -24.36 26.24
C GLU A 697 37.05 -22.84 26.11
N LYS A 698 37.43 -22.26 24.96
CA LYS A 698 37.24 -20.82 24.69
C LYS A 698 35.76 -20.44 24.65
N LEU A 699 34.93 -21.28 24.04
CA LEU A 699 33.48 -21.04 23.96
C LEU A 699 32.82 -21.15 25.34
N ALA A 700 33.25 -22.09 26.19
CA ALA A 700 32.76 -22.19 27.57
C ALA A 700 33.07 -20.91 28.38
N ALA A 701 34.26 -20.32 28.20
CA ALA A 701 34.62 -19.04 28.81
C ALA A 701 33.75 -17.88 28.28
N ARG A 702 33.40 -17.88 26.98
CA ARG A 702 32.46 -16.89 26.42
C ARG A 702 31.04 -17.06 26.96
N VAL A 703 30.55 -18.29 27.14
CA VAL A 703 29.25 -18.56 27.79
C VAL A 703 29.24 -18.00 29.22
N GLN A 704 30.32 -18.24 29.98
CA GLN A 704 30.46 -17.70 31.32
C GLN A 704 30.48 -16.16 31.33
N ALA A 705 31.24 -15.55 30.43
CA ALA A 705 31.29 -14.09 30.30
C ALA A 705 29.92 -13.49 29.96
N LEU A 706 29.14 -14.14 29.09
CA LEU A 706 27.76 -13.78 28.77
C LEU A 706 26.86 -13.82 30.01
N LEU A 707 26.90 -14.92 30.78
CA LEU A 707 26.04 -15.08 31.96
C LEU A 707 26.44 -14.18 33.13
N LEU A 708 27.70 -13.75 33.21
CA LEU A 708 28.17 -12.77 34.19
C LEU A 708 27.96 -11.32 33.75
N GLY A 709 27.98 -11.05 32.44
CA GLY A 709 27.90 -9.70 31.86
C GLY A 709 26.48 -9.22 31.55
N GLY A 710 25.51 -10.13 31.48
CA GLY A 710 24.14 -9.81 31.09
C GLY A 710 23.87 -9.99 29.59
N PRO A 711 22.62 -9.72 29.13
CA PRO A 711 22.24 -9.92 27.74
C PRO A 711 23.02 -8.96 26.81
N PRO A 712 23.57 -9.41 25.66
CA PRO A 712 24.54 -8.64 24.89
C PRO A 712 23.93 -7.70 23.83
N GLY A 713 22.60 -7.64 23.69
CA GLY A 713 21.96 -6.87 22.63
C GLY A 713 20.43 -6.96 22.60
N PRO A 714 19.78 -6.62 21.46
CA PRO A 714 18.32 -6.52 21.35
C PRO A 714 17.60 -7.85 21.63
N ASP A 715 16.33 -7.77 22.05
CA ASP A 715 15.48 -8.89 22.52
C ASP A 715 15.46 -10.16 21.63
N LYS A 716 15.85 -10.06 20.35
CA LYS A 716 15.87 -11.18 19.40
C LYS A 716 17.26 -11.81 19.19
N HIS A 717 18.31 -11.28 19.80
CA HIS A 717 19.66 -11.84 19.66
C HIS A 717 19.72 -13.24 20.31
N PRO A 718 20.31 -14.27 19.68
CA PRO A 718 20.34 -15.63 20.24
C PRO A 718 20.93 -15.72 21.65
N ASP A 719 21.98 -14.95 21.94
CA ASP A 719 22.59 -14.89 23.27
C ASP A 719 21.74 -14.12 24.31
N THR A 720 20.92 -13.15 23.87
CA THR A 720 19.94 -12.50 24.76
C THR A 720 18.87 -13.50 25.16
N ILE A 721 18.34 -14.26 24.20
CA ILE A 721 17.37 -15.34 24.46
C ILE A 721 17.97 -16.43 25.34
N LEU A 722 19.24 -16.78 25.12
CA LEU A 722 19.97 -17.76 25.93
C LEU A 722 20.10 -17.27 27.38
N PHE A 723 20.53 -16.02 27.57
CA PHE A 723 20.66 -15.41 28.88
C PHE A 723 19.32 -15.42 29.63
N GLU A 724 18.24 -14.93 29.03
CA GLU A 724 16.92 -14.87 29.65
C GLU A 724 16.41 -16.26 30.06
N ARG A 725 16.67 -17.30 29.24
CA ARG A 725 16.28 -18.68 29.54
C ARG A 725 17.06 -19.23 30.73
N LEU A 726 18.38 -19.02 30.78
CA LEU A 726 19.23 -19.59 31.82
C LEU A 726 19.18 -18.81 33.14
N ALA A 727 19.14 -17.48 33.09
CA ALA A 727 19.08 -16.58 34.26
C ALA A 727 17.65 -16.44 34.84
N THR A 728 16.89 -17.52 34.84
CA THR A 728 15.52 -17.56 35.37
C THR A 728 15.38 -18.68 36.39
N VAL A 729 14.91 -18.37 37.60
CA VAL A 729 14.76 -19.30 38.75
C VAL A 729 13.97 -20.57 38.43
N ASN A 730 12.94 -20.47 37.58
CA ASN A 730 12.14 -21.62 37.12
C ASN A 730 12.54 -22.12 35.72
N GLY A 731 13.60 -21.53 35.18
CA GLY A 731 14.21 -21.85 33.90
C GLY A 731 14.87 -23.24 33.94
N PRO A 732 15.25 -23.76 32.77
CA PRO A 732 15.72 -25.14 32.62
C PRO A 732 16.97 -25.46 33.46
N LEU A 733 17.79 -24.47 33.79
CA LEU A 733 18.98 -24.68 34.62
C LEU A 733 18.68 -24.84 36.11
N PHE A 734 17.65 -24.19 36.63
CA PHE A 734 17.37 -24.11 38.07
C PHE A 734 16.12 -24.86 38.51
N ARG A 735 15.29 -25.31 37.56
CA ARG A 735 14.04 -26.01 37.85
C ARG A 735 14.27 -27.19 38.80
N GLY A 736 13.58 -27.19 39.93
CA GLY A 736 13.63 -28.28 40.92
C GLY A 736 14.93 -28.37 41.73
N LEU A 737 15.79 -27.35 41.71
CA LEU A 737 16.91 -27.21 42.64
C LEU A 737 16.46 -26.48 43.92
N ASP A 738 17.09 -26.79 45.05
CA ASP A 738 16.99 -25.94 46.24
C ASP A 738 17.93 -24.73 46.08
N LEU A 739 17.34 -23.54 46.01
CA LEU A 739 18.06 -22.28 45.76
C LEU A 739 18.20 -21.43 47.03
N SER A 740 17.83 -21.97 48.20
CA SER A 740 17.86 -21.23 49.47
C SER A 740 19.24 -20.69 49.81
N GLY A 741 20.31 -21.42 49.46
CA GLY A 741 21.71 -21.02 49.64
C GLY A 741 22.26 -19.99 48.64
N LEU A 742 21.49 -19.65 47.58
CA LEU A 742 21.91 -18.77 46.49
C LEU A 742 21.29 -17.37 46.57
N ARG A 743 20.62 -17.07 47.68
CA ARG A 743 19.98 -15.77 47.92
C ARG A 743 21.00 -14.72 48.29
N LYS A 744 20.85 -13.52 47.76
CA LYS A 744 21.70 -12.38 48.13
C LYS A 744 21.51 -12.07 49.63
N LYS A 745 22.60 -11.91 50.39
CA LYS A 745 22.50 -11.46 51.79
C LYS A 745 21.91 -10.04 51.79
N SER A 746 20.70 -9.87 52.34
CA SER A 746 19.94 -8.63 52.28
C SER A 746 20.64 -7.48 53.02
N GLY A 747 21.02 -6.44 52.29
CA GLY A 747 21.18 -5.08 52.83
C GLY A 747 19.80 -4.41 52.91
N ALA A 748 19.64 -3.40 53.76
CA ALA A 748 18.36 -2.72 53.99
C ALA A 748 17.60 -2.33 52.69
N ALA A 749 16.26 -2.34 52.77
CA ALA A 749 15.32 -2.22 51.65
C ALA A 749 15.52 -0.96 50.80
N ARG A 750 16.36 -1.06 49.76
CA ARG A 750 16.63 -0.03 48.74
C ARG A 750 15.51 0.11 47.69
N TYR A 751 14.65 -0.91 47.59
CA TYR A 751 13.70 -1.08 46.48
C TYR A 751 12.24 -1.12 46.95
N GLY A 752 11.33 -0.72 46.06
CA GLY A 752 9.90 -0.56 46.36
C GLY A 752 9.55 0.85 46.84
N LEU A 753 8.47 0.97 47.61
CA LEU A 753 8.02 2.22 48.22
C LEU A 753 7.72 2.02 49.73
N PRO A 754 7.98 3.02 50.59
CA PRO A 754 7.67 2.94 52.02
C PRO A 754 6.16 2.67 52.25
N LYS A 755 5.84 1.79 53.21
CA LYS A 755 4.46 1.37 53.49
C LYS A 755 3.57 2.54 53.91
N GLU A 756 4.15 3.58 54.52
CA GLU A 756 3.46 4.77 55.02
C GLU A 756 2.91 5.66 53.91
N ARG A 757 3.33 5.44 52.65
CA ARG A 757 2.82 6.16 51.48
C ARG A 757 1.51 5.58 50.94
N PHE A 758 1.03 4.47 51.50
CA PHE A 758 -0.14 3.75 51.03
C PHE A 758 -1.28 3.85 52.04
N ASP A 759 -2.52 3.88 51.54
CA ASP A 759 -3.71 3.74 52.38
C ASP A 759 -3.94 2.29 52.85
N ALA A 760 -5.00 2.08 53.64
CA ALA A 760 -5.36 0.76 54.16
C ALA A 760 -5.61 -0.28 53.05
N ASP A 761 -6.16 0.17 51.92
CA ASP A 761 -6.46 -0.67 50.75
C ASP A 761 -5.22 -0.93 49.87
N GLY A 762 -4.10 -0.28 50.19
CA GLY A 762 -2.83 -0.41 49.50
C GLY A 762 -2.71 0.45 48.25
N ASN A 763 -3.51 1.52 48.14
CA ASN A 763 -3.39 2.50 47.07
C ASN A 763 -2.36 3.58 47.41
N LEU A 764 -1.69 4.07 46.39
CA LEU A 764 -0.75 5.17 46.48
C LEU A 764 -1.45 6.46 46.01
N VAL A 765 -1.73 7.37 46.93
CA VAL A 765 -2.39 8.65 46.65
C VAL A 765 -1.35 9.74 46.48
N VAL A 766 -1.35 10.41 45.34
CA VAL A 766 -0.33 11.39 44.94
C VAL A 766 -1.01 12.63 44.35
N PRO A 767 -0.59 13.85 44.68
CA PRO A 767 -1.08 15.04 43.97
C PRO A 767 -0.85 14.91 42.46
N ALA A 768 -1.82 15.34 41.65
CA ALA A 768 -1.79 15.12 40.20
C ALA A 768 -0.55 15.72 39.52
N ASP A 769 0.14 16.69 40.09
CA ASP A 769 1.33 17.35 39.54
C ASP A 769 2.68 16.83 40.09
N LYS A 770 2.65 15.84 40.99
CA LYS A 770 3.86 15.28 41.60
C LYS A 770 4.35 14.06 40.83
N VAL A 771 5.67 13.95 40.75
CA VAL A 771 6.37 12.78 40.22
C VAL A 771 6.80 11.89 41.38
N VAL A 772 6.52 10.60 41.28
CA VAL A 772 6.97 9.58 42.24
C VAL A 772 8.01 8.70 41.59
N GLU A 773 9.20 8.69 42.17
CA GLU A 773 10.27 7.75 41.81
C GLU A 773 10.05 6.40 42.50
N VAL A 774 10.15 5.31 41.74
CA VAL A 774 10.13 3.92 42.22
C VAL A 774 11.40 3.24 41.73
N ARG A 775 12.20 2.71 42.65
CA ARG A 775 13.39 1.92 42.33
C ARG A 775 13.13 0.44 42.49
N LEU A 776 13.55 -0.33 41.50
CA LEU A 776 13.46 -1.79 41.44
C LEU A 776 14.84 -2.35 41.13
N PRO A 777 15.20 -3.56 41.59
CA PRO A 777 16.39 -4.21 41.06
C PRO A 777 16.17 -4.55 39.59
N ALA A 778 17.27 -4.56 38.84
CA ALA A 778 17.31 -5.05 37.47
C ALA A 778 16.85 -6.52 37.36
#